data_AF-A0A0A1TUQ0-F1
#
_entry.id   AF-A0A0A1TUQ0-F1
#
_cell.length_a   1.000
_cell.length_b   1.000
_cell.length_c   1.000
_cell.angle_alpha   90.00
_cell.angle_beta   90.00
_cell.angle_gamma   90.00
#
_symmetry.space_group_name_H-M   'P 1'
#
loop_
_entity.id
_entity.type
_entity.pdbx_description
1 polymer ?
#
loop_
_entity_poly.entity_id
_entity_poly.type
_entity_poly.pdbx_seq_one_letter_code
_entity_poly.pdbx_strand_id
1 'polypeptide(L)'
;MLVLFTSICFSSSPSCSFQNTILTNITVSNTCSAFNKITIGSNTSLDVIQLKILSNANVQMYEIVNCVGNGSIVQYSYSRMNLKKETNFYNTAKLEMNENSQLTINNKINFWHYSQITFKDRAILNILKEFYINDYVTVVLHHETIINTAYLFYLTDHSIFTMNDDSIIHTLNYLYIYGATLLMNSYTKIIGLEYLNVFNKAQVTLNDHSEINNNLFIFKFENSFLTLNKFSKINNINDFNVIKGSILTMNGIKDTPQITTNTLRFKSGVKLNIAGKSLISVNTEFVFVDSIIIVNNRDIRDLPVVFYSSSKELDIKNSKIQSDSDFDVICSWMAISITNIFPGTKLLLGGKLLRYGTSNKIFCHVEDVINKNVKYSEFYCPCDDMEDWYITPLPNMTSLYVKINSPKTSSKTRFIRSDEFSSESVTIGNTQISFYKSDRVILGISIPETVVMNSFTLTKTVLVVSNTKLIFENKHFNAAININQKFKILVIHCTKEIYNKTSQQCEDPTICDDVNCKYCPLNKNNCITCKNHFSFDNSKCEQIANCELTFSNRCLKCLTGFLLRDGLCVSDATCLLVQFDGKCQICNKNNGYIYNNGECVKSDINGEVTTNNNVVSCYKGFGTNSTNCLKCNDLYKKSELCENGKVTKCDSSSKMDTNGMCKKNTCETPNDQNGRCTTAIDNCIFLSNGKCNECENGYILHNNKCNKNGESNCITQKNFGCLICNNTFYLDELTKQCVSCDSSCLTCVETSTKCLSCPPNMYLSNYKCNTNNELKMKCDRYASFGSGCVVCKDGYYRVGLDCFKCDQKCKTCNNKYSCLTCNSTNYKTNGGDCLPQSDIVGCAVNVTQSGCLKCQDGYHIANTNECQKCNDNCNTCTTTRNKCTSCVNSRVLLANKSCVGLSQVSKCKEITHSKCSKCSFWYSPIEDGTLCESRAVWWVILVVVLFVLIVFVILIISIIVVTKIILNKLHTHEIEKTITLFNMNKSNINFVPLRGGVSVSSTVIDLNSDIEQIEVNKETRQVLCVGNTNKNATKIQFTISSNITKFTIRVDPEVVTLKSNFACEFSVFVKPLCSCKINNTIQLVS
;
A
#
# COMPACT_ATOMS: atom_id res chain seq x y z
N MET A 1 7.88 -20.84 -73.67
CA MET A 1 7.96 -20.18 -72.34
C MET A 1 6.74 -19.29 -72.19
N LEU A 2 6.01 -19.39 -71.07
CA LEU A 2 4.94 -18.45 -70.71
C LEU A 2 5.43 -17.54 -69.59
N VAL A 3 5.15 -16.24 -69.68
CA VAL A 3 5.23 -15.32 -68.54
C VAL A 3 3.81 -15.08 -68.04
N LEU A 4 3.49 -15.63 -66.87
CA LEU A 4 2.18 -15.46 -66.24
C LEU A 4 2.16 -14.18 -65.42
N PHE A 5 1.32 -13.21 -65.82
CA PHE A 5 0.96 -12.08 -64.98
C PHE A 5 0.11 -12.55 -63.80
N THR A 6 0.69 -12.59 -62.60
CA THR A 6 -0.07 -12.75 -61.35
C THR A 6 -0.41 -11.38 -60.78
N SER A 7 -1.54 -10.82 -61.20
CA SER A 7 -2.09 -9.60 -60.59
C SER A 7 -2.40 -9.84 -59.11
N ILE A 8 -1.78 -9.07 -58.23
CA ILE A 8 -2.09 -9.10 -56.80
C ILE A 8 -3.44 -8.41 -56.60
N CYS A 9 -4.52 -9.19 -56.55
CA CYS A 9 -5.82 -8.72 -56.11
C CYS A 9 -5.74 -8.31 -54.64
N PHE A 10 -5.73 -7.00 -54.37
CA PHE A 10 -6.19 -6.50 -53.07
C PHE A 10 -7.65 -6.93 -52.90
N SER A 11 -7.91 -7.82 -51.95
CA SER A 11 -9.26 -8.10 -51.49
C SER A 11 -9.79 -6.87 -50.76
N SER A 12 -10.48 -6.00 -51.48
CA SER A 12 -11.30 -4.97 -50.86
C SER A 12 -12.27 -5.63 -49.89
N SER A 13 -12.35 -5.11 -48.67
CA SER A 13 -13.47 -5.47 -47.78
C SER A 13 -14.77 -5.04 -48.48
N PRO A 14 -15.84 -5.85 -48.41
CA PRO A 14 -17.07 -5.54 -49.11
C PRO A 14 -17.60 -4.18 -48.65
N SER A 15 -18.18 -3.41 -49.58
CA SER A 15 -18.71 -2.09 -49.23
C SER A 15 -19.90 -2.23 -48.27
N CYS A 16 -19.91 -1.48 -47.17
CA CYS A 16 -21.10 -1.37 -46.34
C CYS A 16 -22.15 -0.59 -47.14
N SER A 17 -23.33 -1.19 -47.39
CA SER A 17 -24.42 -0.57 -48.16
C SER A 17 -25.22 0.47 -47.36
N PHE A 18 -24.53 1.38 -46.67
CA PHE A 18 -25.12 2.44 -45.87
C PHE A 18 -25.54 3.63 -46.75
N GLN A 19 -26.78 4.09 -46.60
CA GLN A 19 -27.20 5.39 -47.13
C GLN A 19 -26.52 6.54 -46.36
N ASN A 20 -26.41 7.72 -46.99
CA ASN A 20 -25.81 8.92 -46.37
C ASN A 20 -26.56 9.39 -45.10
N THR A 21 -27.83 8.98 -44.94
CA THR A 21 -28.62 9.16 -43.72
C THR A 21 -29.28 7.82 -43.38
N ILE A 22 -29.08 7.34 -42.17
CA ILE A 22 -29.66 6.13 -41.61
C ILE A 22 -30.83 6.55 -40.71
N LEU A 23 -32.05 6.23 -41.15
CA LEU A 23 -33.32 6.56 -40.46
C LEU A 23 -34.07 5.32 -39.95
N THR A 24 -33.44 4.13 -40.00
CA THR A 24 -33.96 2.86 -39.51
C THR A 24 -32.86 2.06 -38.82
N ASN A 25 -33.22 1.11 -37.96
CA ASN A 25 -32.25 0.28 -37.25
C ASN A 25 -31.48 -0.62 -38.23
N ILE A 26 -30.14 -0.55 -38.20
CA ILE A 26 -29.25 -1.37 -39.03
C ILE A 26 -28.39 -2.24 -38.12
N THR A 27 -28.21 -3.52 -38.47
CA THR A 27 -27.35 -4.46 -37.75
C THR A 27 -26.28 -5.03 -38.69
N VAL A 28 -25.03 -5.04 -38.24
CA VAL A 28 -23.85 -5.42 -39.03
C VAL A 28 -23.11 -6.55 -38.31
N SER A 29 -23.15 -7.74 -38.90
CA SER A 29 -22.48 -8.96 -38.41
C SER A 29 -21.27 -9.37 -39.25
N ASN A 30 -21.00 -8.69 -40.36
CA ASN A 30 -19.91 -8.98 -41.29
C ASN A 30 -18.93 -7.80 -41.40
N THR A 31 -17.66 -8.09 -41.65
CA THR A 31 -16.60 -7.10 -41.94
C THR A 31 -16.88 -6.34 -43.23
N CYS A 32 -16.95 -5.00 -43.18
CA CYS A 32 -17.22 -4.15 -44.34
C CYS A 32 -16.55 -2.76 -44.24
N SER A 33 -16.46 -2.03 -45.36
CA SER A 33 -15.94 -0.65 -45.40
C SER A 33 -16.95 0.35 -45.99
N ALA A 34 -17.11 1.51 -45.35
CA ALA A 34 -17.94 2.62 -45.81
C ALA A 34 -17.08 3.83 -46.22
N PHE A 35 -17.40 4.42 -47.37
CA PHE A 35 -16.62 5.51 -47.99
C PHE A 35 -17.40 6.83 -48.14
N ASN A 36 -18.65 6.87 -47.68
CA ASN A 36 -19.53 8.03 -47.69
C ASN A 36 -19.65 8.66 -46.30
N LYS A 37 -19.92 9.97 -46.26
CA LYS A 37 -20.34 10.67 -45.03
C LYS A 37 -21.70 10.12 -44.60
N ILE A 38 -21.82 9.73 -43.33
CA ILE A 38 -23.01 9.06 -42.80
C ILE A 38 -23.57 9.83 -41.61
N THR A 39 -24.89 10.05 -41.63
CA THR A 39 -25.67 10.59 -40.52
C THR A 39 -26.58 9.50 -39.97
N ILE A 40 -26.67 9.36 -38.64
CA ILE A 40 -27.50 8.36 -37.96
C ILE A 40 -28.55 9.11 -37.14
N GLY A 41 -29.83 8.79 -37.36
CA GLY A 41 -30.97 9.50 -36.77
C GLY A 41 -31.31 10.82 -37.49
N SER A 42 -32.23 11.58 -36.90
CA SER A 42 -32.66 12.91 -37.38
C SER A 42 -32.97 13.83 -36.21
N ASN A 43 -32.81 15.14 -36.41
CA ASN A 43 -33.29 16.17 -35.47
C ASN A 43 -34.83 16.32 -35.48
N THR A 44 -35.53 15.76 -36.47
CA THR A 44 -36.98 15.91 -36.66
C THR A 44 -37.81 14.71 -36.22
N SER A 45 -37.19 13.63 -35.72
CA SER A 45 -37.90 12.48 -35.16
C SER A 45 -37.39 12.13 -33.76
N LEU A 46 -38.28 11.54 -32.96
CA LEU A 46 -37.99 10.96 -31.65
C LEU A 46 -37.59 9.47 -31.75
N ASP A 47 -37.62 8.87 -32.95
CA ASP A 47 -37.28 7.45 -33.15
C ASP A 47 -35.84 7.14 -32.72
N VAL A 48 -35.67 6.06 -31.94
CA VAL A 48 -34.34 5.57 -31.51
C VAL A 48 -33.72 4.75 -32.64
N ILE A 49 -32.83 5.38 -33.41
CA ILE A 49 -32.17 4.77 -34.56
C ILE A 49 -30.78 4.26 -34.18
N GLN A 50 -30.57 2.96 -34.24
CA GLN A 50 -29.34 2.29 -33.80
C GLN A 50 -28.60 1.64 -34.98
N LEU A 51 -27.31 1.96 -35.12
CA LEU A 51 -26.34 1.18 -35.90
C LEU A 51 -25.66 0.18 -34.97
N LYS A 52 -26.07 -1.09 -35.05
CA LYS A 52 -25.55 -2.19 -34.22
C LYS A 52 -24.42 -2.92 -34.94
N ILE A 53 -23.31 -3.19 -34.25
CA ILE A 53 -22.19 -3.97 -34.77
C ILE A 53 -21.94 -5.14 -33.80
N LEU A 54 -21.99 -6.37 -34.34
CA LEU A 54 -22.05 -7.62 -33.58
C LEU A 54 -21.02 -8.65 -34.09
N SER A 55 -20.96 -9.81 -33.44
CA SER A 55 -20.44 -11.06 -34.02
C SER A 55 -19.01 -10.99 -34.61
N ASN A 56 -18.07 -10.32 -33.93
CA ASN A 56 -16.68 -10.09 -34.37
C ASN A 56 -16.52 -9.23 -35.65
N ALA A 57 -17.58 -8.61 -36.16
CA ALA A 57 -17.54 -7.78 -37.38
C ALA A 57 -16.52 -6.64 -37.25
N ASN A 58 -15.76 -6.37 -38.32
CA ASN A 58 -14.81 -5.27 -38.40
C ASN A 58 -15.28 -4.21 -39.41
N VAL A 59 -15.80 -3.08 -38.93
CA VAL A 59 -16.38 -2.01 -39.75
C VAL A 59 -15.40 -0.84 -39.85
N GLN A 60 -15.03 -0.46 -41.07
CA GLN A 60 -14.17 0.72 -41.31
C GLN A 60 -14.98 1.83 -41.98
N MET A 61 -14.89 3.07 -41.48
CA MET A 61 -15.58 4.23 -42.06
C MET A 61 -14.57 5.33 -42.36
N TYR A 62 -14.42 5.64 -43.66
CA TYR A 62 -13.37 6.53 -44.16
C TYR A 62 -13.72 8.02 -44.14
N GLU A 63 -15.01 8.34 -43.94
CA GLU A 63 -15.56 9.69 -43.91
C GLU A 63 -16.17 10.06 -42.55
N ILE A 64 -16.66 11.30 -42.44
CA ILE A 64 -17.28 11.84 -41.21
C ILE A 64 -18.55 11.07 -40.85
N VAL A 65 -18.72 10.78 -39.55
CA VAL A 65 -19.91 10.14 -38.99
C VAL A 65 -20.59 11.08 -37.98
N ASN A 66 -21.88 11.34 -38.17
CA ASN A 66 -22.69 12.20 -37.30
C ASN A 66 -23.86 11.40 -36.70
N CYS A 67 -24.02 11.40 -35.38
CA CYS A 67 -25.22 10.90 -34.70
C CYS A 67 -26.03 12.08 -34.18
N VAL A 68 -27.32 12.14 -34.54
CA VAL A 68 -28.20 13.31 -34.29
C VAL A 68 -29.59 12.86 -33.82
N GLY A 69 -30.28 13.70 -33.04
CA GLY A 69 -31.48 13.29 -32.31
C GLY A 69 -31.19 12.08 -31.41
N ASN A 70 -32.01 11.02 -31.53
CA ASN A 70 -31.80 9.75 -30.84
C ASN A 70 -30.92 8.74 -31.63
N GLY A 71 -30.20 9.19 -32.66
CA GLY A 71 -29.26 8.36 -33.42
C GLY A 71 -28.14 7.80 -32.55
N SER A 72 -27.84 6.51 -32.68
CA SER A 72 -26.97 5.77 -31.76
C SER A 72 -26.06 4.78 -32.46
N ILE A 73 -24.83 4.61 -31.95
CA ILE A 73 -23.90 3.53 -32.33
C ILE A 73 -23.81 2.56 -31.16
N VAL A 74 -23.91 1.25 -31.44
CA VAL A 74 -24.00 0.20 -30.42
C VAL A 74 -23.11 -0.98 -30.82
N GLN A 75 -22.16 -1.37 -29.95
CA GLN A 75 -21.21 -2.45 -30.21
C GLN A 75 -21.28 -3.56 -29.15
N TYR A 76 -21.38 -4.82 -29.61
CA TYR A 76 -21.29 -6.02 -28.75
C TYR A 76 -20.34 -7.07 -29.37
N SER A 77 -20.18 -8.20 -28.68
CA SER A 77 -19.60 -9.48 -29.13
C SER A 77 -18.30 -9.34 -29.91
N TYR A 78 -17.26 -8.77 -29.29
CA TYR A 78 -15.92 -8.60 -29.87
C TYR A 78 -15.86 -7.83 -31.20
N SER A 79 -16.92 -7.09 -31.55
CA SER A 79 -16.95 -6.24 -32.75
C SER A 79 -15.88 -5.15 -32.71
N ARG A 80 -15.42 -4.74 -33.89
CA ARG A 80 -14.41 -3.70 -34.08
C ARG A 80 -14.92 -2.64 -35.05
N MET A 81 -14.77 -1.38 -34.67
CA MET A 81 -15.15 -0.23 -35.49
C MET A 81 -13.97 0.73 -35.60
N ASN A 82 -13.68 1.23 -36.80
CA ASN A 82 -12.55 2.13 -37.04
C ASN A 82 -12.99 3.35 -37.88
N LEU A 83 -13.02 4.52 -37.25
CA LEU A 83 -13.50 5.78 -37.82
C LEU A 83 -12.29 6.64 -38.18
N LYS A 84 -12.10 6.89 -39.48
CA LYS A 84 -10.87 7.54 -40.00
C LYS A 84 -10.87 9.05 -39.82
N LYS A 85 -12.05 9.68 -39.76
CA LYS A 85 -12.24 11.13 -39.62
C LYS A 85 -12.95 11.48 -38.32
N GLU A 86 -13.34 12.74 -38.22
CA GLU A 86 -14.17 13.29 -37.15
C GLU A 86 -15.48 12.49 -36.98
N THR A 87 -15.84 12.23 -35.72
CA THR A 87 -17.09 11.58 -35.33
C THR A 87 -17.82 12.46 -34.32
N ASN A 88 -19.11 12.71 -34.52
CA ASN A 88 -19.90 13.63 -33.71
C ASN A 88 -21.16 12.98 -33.16
N PHE A 89 -21.52 13.30 -31.92
CA PHE A 89 -22.78 12.96 -31.26
C PHE A 89 -23.42 14.25 -30.74
N TYR A 90 -24.68 14.48 -31.08
CA TYR A 90 -25.45 15.67 -30.71
C TYR A 90 -26.80 15.31 -30.07
N ASN A 91 -27.43 16.27 -29.42
CA ASN A 91 -28.76 16.20 -28.80
C ASN A 91 -28.85 15.12 -27.71
N THR A 92 -29.34 13.92 -28.06
CA THR A 92 -29.58 12.78 -27.17
C THR A 92 -28.96 11.50 -27.72
N ALA A 93 -28.05 11.64 -28.70
CA ALA A 93 -27.38 10.56 -29.39
C ALA A 93 -26.52 9.71 -28.44
N LYS A 94 -26.38 8.40 -28.73
CA LYS A 94 -25.74 7.46 -27.80
C LYS A 94 -24.60 6.67 -28.42
N LEU A 95 -23.54 6.46 -27.64
CA LEU A 95 -22.52 5.46 -27.91
C LEU A 95 -22.53 4.41 -26.80
N GLU A 96 -22.91 3.18 -27.15
CA GLU A 96 -22.88 2.03 -26.24
C GLU A 96 -21.86 1.00 -26.73
N MET A 97 -20.98 0.53 -25.85
CA MET A 97 -20.00 -0.52 -26.19
C MET A 97 -19.92 -1.54 -25.06
N ASN A 98 -20.04 -2.82 -25.39
CA ASN A 98 -19.96 -3.91 -24.43
C ASN A 98 -19.23 -5.15 -25.00
N GLU A 99 -19.07 -6.20 -24.19
CA GLU A 99 -18.60 -7.54 -24.58
C GLU A 99 -17.26 -7.52 -25.32
N ASN A 100 -16.25 -6.85 -24.73
CA ASN A 100 -14.89 -6.72 -25.26
C ASN A 100 -14.81 -6.07 -26.66
N SER A 101 -15.86 -5.37 -27.09
CA SER A 101 -15.86 -4.64 -28.37
C SER A 101 -14.91 -3.44 -28.36
N GLN A 102 -14.46 -3.03 -29.54
CA GLN A 102 -13.42 -2.02 -29.69
C GLN A 102 -13.81 -0.95 -30.71
N LEU A 103 -13.53 0.31 -30.37
CA LEU A 103 -13.69 1.47 -31.22
C LEU A 103 -12.35 2.17 -31.36
N THR A 104 -11.98 2.55 -32.58
CA THR A 104 -10.79 3.34 -32.86
C THR A 104 -11.15 4.58 -33.66
N ILE A 105 -10.87 5.74 -33.09
CA ILE A 105 -11.01 7.05 -33.70
C ILE A 105 -9.62 7.53 -34.12
N ASN A 106 -9.36 7.60 -35.42
CA ASN A 106 -8.05 8.05 -35.94
C ASN A 106 -7.87 9.58 -35.90
N ASN A 107 -8.93 10.33 -35.61
CA ASN A 107 -8.92 11.80 -35.54
C ASN A 107 -9.51 12.27 -34.19
N LYS A 108 -10.54 13.13 -34.20
CA LYS A 108 -11.27 13.58 -33.01
C LYS A 108 -12.67 12.98 -32.90
N ILE A 109 -13.16 12.84 -31.67
CA ILE A 109 -14.56 12.48 -31.37
C ILE A 109 -15.18 13.49 -30.42
N ASN A 110 -16.40 13.93 -30.75
CA ASN A 110 -17.09 15.02 -30.06
C ASN A 110 -18.48 14.56 -29.57
N PHE A 111 -18.79 14.85 -28.31
CA PHE A 111 -20.09 14.67 -27.68
C PHE A 111 -20.59 16.03 -27.19
N TRP A 112 -21.82 16.39 -27.59
CA TRP A 112 -22.43 17.69 -27.36
C TRP A 112 -23.89 17.55 -26.92
N HIS A 113 -24.33 18.41 -25.99
CA HIS A 113 -25.66 18.36 -25.37
C HIS A 113 -25.86 17.03 -24.60
N TYR A 114 -27.10 16.70 -24.23
CA TYR A 114 -27.55 15.49 -23.49
C TYR A 114 -27.26 14.11 -24.13
N SER A 115 -26.25 14.01 -25.00
CA SER A 115 -25.71 12.76 -25.54
C SER A 115 -25.12 11.87 -24.43
N GLN A 116 -25.05 10.56 -24.69
CA GLN A 116 -24.77 9.56 -23.66
C GLN A 116 -23.71 8.55 -24.11
N ILE A 117 -22.78 8.22 -23.21
CA ILE A 117 -21.75 7.19 -23.42
C ILE A 117 -21.86 6.15 -22.31
N THR A 118 -21.95 4.87 -22.67
CA THR A 118 -21.98 3.76 -21.71
C THR A 118 -21.07 2.63 -22.19
N PHE A 119 -19.98 2.39 -21.47
CA PHE A 119 -19.06 1.26 -21.74
C PHE A 119 -19.12 0.23 -20.62
N LYS A 120 -19.09 -1.04 -21.02
CA LYS A 120 -19.19 -2.21 -20.13
C LYS A 120 -18.28 -3.37 -20.62
N ASP A 121 -18.19 -4.41 -19.80
CA ASP A 121 -17.56 -5.72 -20.01
C ASP A 121 -16.30 -5.68 -20.92
N ARG A 122 -15.26 -4.96 -20.46
CA ARG A 122 -13.95 -4.78 -21.14
C ARG A 122 -13.97 -4.15 -22.53
N ALA A 123 -14.98 -3.32 -22.85
CA ALA A 123 -14.95 -2.52 -24.07
C ALA A 123 -13.76 -1.54 -24.09
N ILE A 124 -13.17 -1.32 -25.27
CA ILE A 124 -11.94 -0.54 -25.46
C ILE A 124 -12.14 0.59 -26.49
N LEU A 125 -12.06 1.84 -26.04
CA LEU A 125 -12.05 3.03 -26.89
C LEU A 125 -10.62 3.53 -27.10
N ASN A 126 -10.20 3.73 -28.35
CA ASN A 126 -8.90 4.28 -28.71
C ASN A 126 -9.09 5.56 -29.52
N ILE A 127 -8.55 6.68 -29.06
CA ILE A 127 -8.65 7.99 -29.70
C ILE A 127 -7.23 8.50 -29.99
N LEU A 128 -6.89 8.61 -31.27
CA LEU A 128 -5.52 8.96 -31.70
C LEU A 128 -5.22 10.47 -31.68
N LYS A 129 -6.21 11.33 -31.36
CA LYS A 129 -5.99 12.76 -31.09
C LYS A 129 -6.84 13.27 -29.92
N GLU A 130 -8.06 13.70 -30.20
CA GLU A 130 -8.84 14.59 -29.33
C GLU A 130 -10.17 13.95 -28.92
N PHE A 131 -10.51 14.07 -27.64
CA PHE A 131 -11.79 13.67 -27.06
C PHE A 131 -12.47 14.91 -26.48
N TYR A 132 -13.66 15.25 -26.97
CA TYR A 132 -14.47 16.35 -26.44
C TYR A 132 -15.79 15.82 -25.87
N ILE A 133 -16.07 16.19 -24.63
CA ILE A 133 -17.32 15.95 -23.91
C ILE A 133 -17.81 17.32 -23.42
N ASN A 134 -18.90 17.85 -23.96
CA ASN A 134 -19.33 19.22 -23.73
C ASN A 134 -20.86 19.38 -23.59
N ASP A 135 -21.30 20.24 -22.68
CA ASP A 135 -22.71 20.62 -22.46
C ASP A 135 -23.62 19.44 -22.02
N TYR A 136 -23.68 19.17 -20.71
CA TYR A 136 -24.58 18.16 -20.09
C TYR A 136 -24.44 16.69 -20.59
N VAL A 137 -23.34 16.31 -21.22
CA VAL A 137 -23.08 14.93 -21.64
C VAL A 137 -22.95 14.02 -20.41
N THR A 138 -23.49 12.80 -20.48
CA THR A 138 -23.33 11.80 -19.42
C THR A 138 -22.49 10.62 -19.91
N VAL A 139 -21.42 10.28 -19.18
CA VAL A 139 -20.55 9.14 -19.45
C VAL A 139 -20.49 8.21 -18.24
N VAL A 140 -20.65 6.91 -18.48
CA VAL A 140 -20.55 5.87 -17.44
C VAL A 140 -19.70 4.70 -17.93
N LEU A 141 -18.67 4.35 -17.16
CA LEU A 141 -17.77 3.22 -17.39
C LEU A 141 -17.95 2.15 -16.30
N HIS A 142 -17.97 0.88 -16.68
CA HIS A 142 -18.06 -0.28 -15.79
C HIS A 142 -17.24 -1.47 -16.30
N HIS A 143 -16.96 -2.42 -15.41
CA HIS A 143 -16.37 -3.74 -15.68
C HIS A 143 -15.12 -3.69 -16.58
N GLU A 144 -13.99 -3.23 -16.04
CA GLU A 144 -12.65 -3.29 -16.66
C GLU A 144 -12.55 -2.59 -18.04
N THR A 145 -13.35 -1.56 -18.31
CA THR A 145 -13.28 -0.83 -19.59
C THR A 145 -12.05 0.07 -19.71
N ILE A 146 -11.58 0.29 -20.93
CA ILE A 146 -10.35 1.02 -21.21
C ILE A 146 -10.60 2.15 -22.22
N ILE A 147 -10.21 3.38 -21.87
CA ILE A 147 -10.13 4.50 -22.82
C ILE A 147 -8.67 4.91 -22.98
N ASN A 148 -8.18 4.91 -24.21
CA ASN A 148 -6.83 5.35 -24.58
C ASN A 148 -6.92 6.66 -25.39
N THR A 149 -6.45 7.79 -24.86
CA THR A 149 -6.42 9.10 -25.56
C THR A 149 -4.99 9.59 -25.82
N ALA A 150 -4.60 9.69 -27.10
CA ALA A 150 -3.20 9.91 -27.46
C ALA A 150 -2.72 11.37 -27.39
N TYR A 151 -3.60 12.36 -27.24
CA TYR A 151 -3.20 13.76 -27.12
C TYR A 151 -4.00 14.54 -26.07
N LEU A 152 -5.29 14.74 -26.28
CA LEU A 152 -6.05 15.79 -25.60
C LEU A 152 -7.47 15.36 -25.24
N PHE A 153 -7.85 15.49 -23.98
CA PHE A 153 -9.19 15.17 -23.48
C PHE A 153 -9.79 16.36 -22.72
N TYR A 154 -10.96 16.82 -23.18
CA TYR A 154 -11.80 17.84 -22.55
C TYR A 154 -13.10 17.25 -22.00
N LEU A 155 -13.40 17.61 -20.75
CA LEU A 155 -14.66 17.35 -20.05
C LEU A 155 -15.22 18.68 -19.54
N THR A 156 -16.26 19.20 -20.20
CA THR A 156 -16.69 20.60 -20.04
C THR A 156 -18.21 20.77 -19.85
N ASP A 157 -18.57 21.91 -19.26
CA ASP A 157 -19.91 22.49 -19.16
C ASP A 157 -20.99 21.52 -18.66
N HIS A 158 -21.07 21.36 -17.33
CA HIS A 158 -22.04 20.55 -16.59
C HIS A 158 -22.06 19.03 -16.90
N SER A 159 -21.24 18.56 -17.84
CA SER A 159 -21.10 17.14 -18.18
C SER A 159 -20.64 16.31 -16.97
N ILE A 160 -21.08 15.06 -16.90
CA ILE A 160 -20.78 14.12 -15.81
C ILE A 160 -20.07 12.89 -16.38
N PHE A 161 -18.88 12.60 -15.85
CA PHE A 161 -18.07 11.44 -16.21
C PHE A 161 -17.89 10.54 -14.99
N THR A 162 -18.42 9.32 -15.05
CA THR A 162 -18.37 8.33 -13.96
C THR A 162 -17.54 7.12 -14.37
N MET A 163 -16.53 6.78 -13.56
CA MET A 163 -15.74 5.57 -13.67
C MET A 163 -16.07 4.61 -12.54
N ASN A 164 -16.35 3.36 -12.85
CA ASN A 164 -16.51 2.28 -11.88
C ASN A 164 -15.67 1.05 -12.24
N ASP A 165 -15.54 0.13 -11.29
CA ASP A 165 -15.20 -1.28 -11.50
C ASP A 165 -13.95 -1.51 -12.37
N ASP A 166 -12.79 -1.18 -11.80
CA ASP A 166 -11.45 -1.35 -12.39
C ASP A 166 -11.21 -0.70 -13.77
N SER A 167 -12.13 0.13 -14.26
CA SER A 167 -11.99 0.84 -15.53
C SER A 167 -10.83 1.85 -15.51
N ILE A 168 -10.14 1.99 -16.65
CA ILE A 168 -8.88 2.73 -16.80
C ILE A 168 -8.97 3.77 -17.92
N ILE A 169 -8.49 4.98 -17.67
CA ILE A 169 -8.13 5.94 -18.72
C ILE A 169 -6.61 5.99 -18.82
N HIS A 170 -6.08 5.59 -19.97
CA HIS A 170 -4.74 5.97 -20.39
C HIS A 170 -4.84 7.25 -21.22
N THR A 171 -4.27 8.35 -20.75
CA THR A 171 -4.10 9.56 -21.55
C THR A 171 -2.61 9.89 -21.64
N LEU A 172 -2.12 10.33 -22.81
CA LEU A 172 -0.68 10.51 -23.02
C LEU A 172 -0.15 11.91 -22.72
N ASN A 173 -1.01 12.94 -22.61
CA ASN A 173 -0.54 14.31 -22.35
C ASN A 173 -1.53 15.08 -21.46
N TYR A 174 -2.70 15.49 -21.98
CA TYR A 174 -3.56 16.51 -21.35
C TYR A 174 -4.97 16.01 -20.98
N LEU A 175 -5.41 16.35 -19.77
CA LEU A 175 -6.82 16.28 -19.33
C LEU A 175 -7.27 17.64 -18.77
N TYR A 176 -8.32 18.20 -19.36
CA TYR A 176 -8.98 19.43 -18.93
C TYR A 176 -10.40 19.13 -18.43
N ILE A 177 -10.72 19.61 -17.22
CA ILE A 177 -12.05 19.52 -16.61
C ILE A 177 -12.51 20.94 -16.25
N TYR A 178 -13.60 21.42 -16.87
CA TYR A 178 -14.05 22.82 -16.75
C TYR A 178 -15.56 22.87 -16.50
N GLY A 179 -16.00 23.29 -15.31
CA GLY A 179 -17.43 23.34 -14.97
C GLY A 179 -18.16 21.99 -15.01
N ALA A 180 -17.43 20.89 -14.97
CA ALA A 180 -17.92 19.53 -15.16
C ALA A 180 -17.52 18.61 -13.98
N THR A 181 -18.12 17.42 -13.90
CA THR A 181 -17.95 16.48 -12.79
C THR A 181 -17.23 15.21 -13.24
N LEU A 182 -16.15 14.85 -12.56
CA LEU A 182 -15.48 13.55 -12.66
C LEU A 182 -15.65 12.78 -11.34
N LEU A 183 -16.23 11.59 -11.43
CA LEU A 183 -16.44 10.66 -10.33
C LEU A 183 -15.68 9.35 -10.60
N MET A 184 -14.79 8.96 -9.70
CA MET A 184 -14.00 7.72 -9.79
C MET A 184 -14.30 6.83 -8.58
N ASN A 185 -14.80 5.62 -8.82
CA ASN A 185 -15.21 4.65 -7.80
C ASN A 185 -14.43 3.32 -7.92
N SER A 186 -14.59 2.43 -6.93
CA SER A 186 -13.97 1.10 -6.92
C SER A 186 -12.42 1.19 -7.01
N TYR A 187 -11.79 0.52 -7.97
CA TYR A 187 -10.32 0.50 -8.17
C TYR A 187 -9.90 1.25 -9.46
N THR A 188 -10.71 2.22 -9.91
CA THR A 188 -10.53 2.91 -11.20
C THR A 188 -9.30 3.82 -11.27
N LYS A 189 -8.74 3.98 -12.48
CA LYS A 189 -7.42 4.62 -12.65
C LYS A 189 -7.35 5.61 -13.82
N ILE A 190 -6.65 6.72 -13.63
CA ILE A 190 -6.21 7.61 -14.71
C ILE A 190 -4.67 7.68 -14.69
N ILE A 191 -4.05 7.25 -15.78
CA ILE A 191 -2.60 7.09 -15.90
C ILE A 191 -2.04 7.61 -17.23
N GLY A 192 -0.79 8.05 -17.23
CA GLY A 192 -0.05 8.59 -18.38
C GLY A 192 -0.09 10.12 -18.56
N LEU A 193 -0.82 10.87 -17.73
CA LEU A 193 -0.91 12.34 -17.79
C LEU A 193 0.47 13.01 -17.71
N GLU A 194 0.66 14.07 -18.49
CA GLU A 194 1.65 15.12 -18.22
C GLU A 194 0.99 16.31 -17.51
N TYR A 195 -0.26 16.63 -17.84
CA TYR A 195 -0.99 17.80 -17.33
C TYR A 195 -2.45 17.48 -16.96
N LEU A 196 -2.81 17.73 -15.71
CA LEU A 196 -4.18 17.75 -15.22
C LEU A 196 -4.60 19.18 -14.89
N ASN A 197 -5.73 19.60 -15.44
CA ASN A 197 -6.20 20.99 -15.45
C ASN A 197 -7.66 21.07 -15.03
N VAL A 198 -7.96 21.55 -13.81
CA VAL A 198 -9.31 21.53 -13.23
C VAL A 198 -9.75 22.94 -12.85
N PHE A 199 -10.87 23.38 -13.41
CA PHE A 199 -11.26 24.80 -13.49
C PHE A 199 -12.76 25.06 -13.33
N ASN A 200 -13.09 26.30 -12.95
CA ASN A 200 -14.43 26.90 -13.05
C ASN A 200 -15.55 26.05 -12.40
N LYS A 201 -15.48 25.85 -11.08
CA LYS A 201 -16.42 25.06 -10.27
C LYS A 201 -16.52 23.58 -10.64
N ALA A 202 -15.56 23.05 -11.41
CA ALA A 202 -15.46 21.62 -11.66
C ALA A 202 -15.37 20.82 -10.35
N GLN A 203 -15.89 19.59 -10.39
CA GLN A 203 -15.90 18.68 -9.25
C GLN A 203 -15.13 17.41 -9.61
N VAL A 204 -14.18 17.02 -8.78
CA VAL A 204 -13.41 15.78 -8.93
C VAL A 204 -13.51 15.00 -7.64
N THR A 205 -14.05 13.79 -7.69
CA THR A 205 -14.21 12.92 -6.52
C THR A 205 -13.63 11.55 -6.79
N LEU A 206 -12.68 11.12 -5.97
CA LEU A 206 -12.13 9.77 -5.98
C LEU A 206 -12.60 9.03 -4.71
N ASN A 207 -13.09 7.82 -4.89
CA ASN A 207 -13.62 6.95 -3.85
C ASN A 207 -12.85 5.62 -3.79
N ASP A 208 -13.10 4.87 -2.73
CA ASP A 208 -12.62 3.48 -2.53
C ASP A 208 -11.09 3.37 -2.67
N HIS A 209 -10.60 2.77 -3.75
CA HIS A 209 -9.17 2.58 -4.05
C HIS A 209 -8.76 3.30 -5.36
N SER A 210 -9.58 4.23 -5.84
CA SER A 210 -9.36 4.90 -7.13
C SER A 210 -8.11 5.78 -7.11
N GLU A 211 -7.38 5.81 -8.22
CA GLU A 211 -6.03 6.41 -8.26
C GLU A 211 -5.76 7.23 -9.53
N ILE A 212 -5.15 8.40 -9.35
CA ILE A 212 -4.49 9.17 -10.42
C ILE A 212 -2.98 9.07 -10.19
N ASN A 213 -2.23 8.44 -11.10
CA ASN A 213 -0.79 8.15 -10.89
C ASN A 213 -0.03 8.15 -12.22
N ASN A 214 0.97 9.02 -12.33
CA ASN A 214 1.66 9.32 -13.58
C ASN A 214 3.15 9.57 -13.35
N ASN A 215 3.96 9.64 -14.40
CA ASN A 215 5.38 9.95 -14.27
C ASN A 215 5.62 11.47 -14.11
N LEU A 216 5.45 11.99 -12.88
CA LEU A 216 5.79 13.39 -12.52
C LEU A 216 5.00 14.45 -13.29
N PHE A 217 3.66 14.37 -13.21
CA PHE A 217 2.73 15.26 -13.90
C PHE A 217 2.48 16.60 -13.19
N ILE A 218 2.02 17.62 -13.91
CA ILE A 218 1.63 18.93 -13.36
C ILE A 218 0.11 18.94 -13.13
N PHE A 219 -0.32 19.35 -11.93
CA PHE A 219 -1.72 19.50 -11.57
C PHE A 219 -2.01 20.97 -11.22
N LYS A 220 -2.80 21.64 -12.07
CA LYS A 220 -3.34 22.98 -11.78
C LYS A 220 -4.83 22.88 -11.44
N PHE A 221 -5.21 23.49 -10.31
CA PHE A 221 -6.53 23.38 -9.72
C PHE A 221 -7.03 24.76 -9.25
N GLU A 222 -8.13 25.25 -9.82
CA GLU A 222 -8.54 26.65 -9.69
C GLU A 222 -10.06 26.79 -9.56
N ASN A 223 -10.53 27.50 -8.52
CA ASN A 223 -11.95 27.75 -8.22
C ASN A 223 -12.83 26.48 -8.31
N SER A 224 -12.36 25.34 -7.78
CA SER A 224 -12.95 24.01 -8.00
C SER A 224 -13.00 23.16 -6.72
N PHE A 225 -13.61 21.96 -6.77
CA PHE A 225 -13.82 21.07 -5.61
C PHE A 225 -13.17 19.69 -5.84
N LEU A 226 -12.23 19.29 -4.97
CA LEU A 226 -11.56 17.97 -5.01
C LEU A 226 -11.85 17.20 -3.73
N THR A 227 -12.34 15.96 -3.86
CA THR A 227 -12.65 15.08 -2.72
C THR A 227 -11.93 13.74 -2.86
N LEU A 228 -11.20 13.32 -1.81
CA LEU A 228 -10.44 12.07 -1.75
C LEU A 228 -10.90 11.20 -0.57
N ASN A 229 -11.68 10.14 -0.84
CA ASN A 229 -12.33 9.32 0.18
C ASN A 229 -11.69 7.93 0.34
N LYS A 230 -11.76 7.38 1.57
CA LYS A 230 -11.35 6.02 1.93
C LYS A 230 -9.84 5.75 1.71
N PHE A 231 -9.47 5.10 0.60
CA PHE A 231 -8.08 4.77 0.25
C PHE A 231 -7.60 5.46 -1.04
N SER A 232 -8.45 6.30 -1.67
CA SER A 232 -8.16 6.95 -2.96
C SER A 232 -6.90 7.82 -2.94
N LYS A 233 -6.16 7.89 -4.05
CA LYS A 233 -4.87 8.59 -4.12
C LYS A 233 -4.65 9.43 -5.38
N ILE A 234 -3.85 10.48 -5.24
CA ILE A 234 -3.21 11.20 -6.34
C ILE A 234 -1.70 11.20 -6.08
N ASN A 235 -0.97 10.40 -6.87
CA ASN A 235 0.44 10.09 -6.64
C ASN A 235 1.33 10.65 -7.75
N ASN A 236 2.61 10.89 -7.42
CA ASN A 236 3.65 11.29 -8.36
C ASN A 236 3.34 12.60 -9.12
N ILE A 237 2.80 13.60 -8.42
CA ILE A 237 2.63 14.95 -8.96
C ILE A 237 3.97 15.69 -8.86
N ASN A 238 4.45 16.32 -9.92
CA ASN A 238 5.64 17.17 -9.86
C ASN A 238 5.34 18.56 -9.26
N ASP A 239 4.26 19.19 -9.71
CA ASP A 239 3.83 20.49 -9.20
C ASP A 239 2.31 20.55 -9.06
N PHE A 240 1.82 20.73 -7.84
CA PHE A 240 0.42 20.84 -7.49
C PHE A 240 0.09 22.28 -7.07
N ASN A 241 -0.46 23.06 -7.99
CA ASN A 241 -0.83 24.45 -7.78
C ASN A 241 -2.36 24.57 -7.59
N VAL A 242 -2.77 24.89 -6.36
CA VAL A 242 -4.17 25.02 -5.92
C VAL A 242 -4.47 26.48 -5.60
N ILE A 243 -5.40 27.11 -6.32
CA ILE A 243 -5.59 28.57 -6.28
C ILE A 243 -7.04 29.04 -6.34
N LYS A 244 -7.26 30.33 -6.04
CA LYS A 244 -8.52 31.08 -6.21
C LYS A 244 -9.74 30.42 -5.55
N GLY A 245 -9.80 30.37 -4.23
CA GLY A 245 -10.99 29.92 -3.49
C GLY A 245 -11.32 28.43 -3.61
N SER A 246 -10.43 27.62 -4.22
CA SER A 246 -10.57 26.18 -4.35
C SER A 246 -10.81 25.48 -3.00
N ILE A 247 -11.45 24.30 -3.03
CA ILE A 247 -11.65 23.46 -1.86
C ILE A 247 -11.09 22.06 -2.11
N LEU A 248 -10.12 21.65 -1.29
CA LEU A 248 -9.70 20.26 -1.15
C LEU A 248 -10.38 19.66 0.08
N THR A 249 -10.88 18.43 -0.04
CA THR A 249 -11.42 17.65 1.08
C THR A 249 -10.82 16.24 1.06
N MET A 250 -10.22 15.84 2.17
CA MET A 250 -9.57 14.53 2.33
C MET A 250 -10.20 13.77 3.49
N ASN A 251 -10.78 12.60 3.20
CA ASN A 251 -11.50 11.74 4.15
C ASN A 251 -10.91 10.32 4.11
N GLY A 252 -9.62 10.20 4.42
CA GLY A 252 -8.83 8.98 4.35
C GLY A 252 -9.01 8.10 5.59
N ILE A 253 -9.05 6.78 5.40
CA ILE A 253 -9.25 5.81 6.49
C ILE A 253 -8.02 4.93 6.77
N LYS A 254 -6.87 5.24 6.15
CA LYS A 254 -5.61 4.50 6.30
C LYS A 254 -4.45 5.46 6.53
N ASP A 255 -3.57 5.11 7.45
CA ASP A 255 -2.35 5.82 7.83
C ASP A 255 -1.28 5.77 6.68
N THR A 256 -1.58 6.34 5.51
CA THR A 256 -0.67 6.43 4.34
C THR A 256 -1.01 7.68 3.49
N PRO A 257 -0.07 8.26 2.72
CA PRO A 257 -0.35 9.43 1.88
C PRO A 257 -1.51 9.22 0.91
N GLN A 258 -2.44 10.18 0.83
CA GLN A 258 -3.43 10.26 -0.25
C GLN A 258 -2.98 11.21 -1.37
N ILE A 259 -2.10 12.16 -1.06
CA ILE A 259 -1.47 13.06 -2.04
C ILE A 259 0.04 12.90 -1.90
N THR A 260 0.73 12.64 -3.00
CA THR A 260 2.19 12.55 -3.06
C THR A 260 2.71 13.48 -4.15
N THR A 261 3.45 14.53 -3.77
CA THR A 261 3.96 15.53 -4.72
C THR A 261 5.38 15.99 -4.42
N ASN A 262 6.10 16.48 -5.43
CA ASN A 262 7.33 17.23 -5.19
C ASN A 262 6.99 18.63 -4.63
N THR A 263 6.17 19.40 -5.33
CA THR A 263 5.83 20.79 -4.94
C THR A 263 4.33 20.97 -4.72
N LEU A 264 3.98 21.62 -3.61
CA LEU A 264 2.59 21.90 -3.23
C LEU A 264 2.41 23.39 -2.94
N ARG A 265 1.54 24.07 -3.69
CA ARG A 265 1.28 25.51 -3.53
C ARG A 265 -0.21 25.82 -3.40
N PHE A 266 -0.59 26.32 -2.23
CA PHE A 266 -1.92 26.84 -1.93
C PHE A 266 -1.87 28.38 -1.89
N LYS A 267 -2.65 29.07 -2.73
CA LYS A 267 -2.67 30.54 -2.80
C LYS A 267 -4.08 31.12 -3.00
N SER A 268 -4.35 32.28 -2.41
CA SER A 268 -5.56 33.08 -2.65
C SER A 268 -6.87 32.38 -2.27
N GLY A 269 -7.10 32.20 -0.96
CA GLY A 269 -8.38 31.83 -0.38
C GLY A 269 -8.71 30.34 -0.34
N VAL A 270 -7.72 29.45 -0.49
CA VAL A 270 -7.97 28.00 -0.55
C VAL A 270 -8.39 27.45 0.82
N LYS A 271 -9.32 26.49 0.80
CA LYS A 271 -9.69 25.67 1.96
C LYS A 271 -9.17 24.25 1.79
N LEU A 272 -8.38 23.78 2.77
CA LEU A 272 -7.91 22.41 2.88
C LEU A 272 -8.62 21.73 4.05
N ASN A 273 -9.67 20.97 3.77
CA ASN A 273 -10.44 20.21 4.76
C ASN A 273 -9.83 18.81 4.91
N ILE A 274 -9.54 18.39 6.14
CA ILE A 274 -8.89 17.11 6.44
C ILE A 274 -9.66 16.42 7.56
N ALA A 275 -10.06 15.17 7.33
CA ALA A 275 -10.74 14.34 8.32
C ALA A 275 -10.11 12.94 8.41
N GLY A 276 -10.06 12.40 9.63
CA GLY A 276 -9.51 11.07 9.87
C GLY A 276 -8.04 10.95 9.48
N LYS A 277 -7.66 9.85 8.82
CA LYS A 277 -6.26 9.43 8.63
C LYS A 277 -5.58 10.02 7.39
N SER A 278 -6.21 10.98 6.72
CA SER A 278 -5.62 11.73 5.62
C SER A 278 -4.29 12.38 5.97
N LEU A 279 -3.33 12.27 5.05
CA LEU A 279 -2.03 12.95 5.09
C LEU A 279 -1.45 13.15 3.68
N ILE A 280 -0.50 14.07 3.58
CA ILE A 280 0.12 14.56 2.34
C ILE A 280 1.64 14.38 2.43
N SER A 281 2.29 13.91 1.36
CA SER A 281 3.75 13.87 1.24
C SER A 281 4.23 14.93 0.23
N VAL A 282 5.23 15.73 0.62
CA VAL A 282 5.77 16.87 -0.14
C VAL A 282 7.31 16.80 -0.17
N ASN A 283 7.90 16.56 -1.34
CA ASN A 283 9.33 16.25 -1.43
C ASN A 283 10.26 17.47 -1.49
N THR A 284 9.86 18.59 -2.10
CA THR A 284 10.77 19.69 -2.46
C THR A 284 10.37 21.08 -1.98
N GLU A 285 9.07 21.44 -2.00
CA GLU A 285 8.62 22.82 -1.73
C GLU A 285 7.16 22.86 -1.29
N PHE A 286 6.87 23.61 -0.22
CA PHE A 286 5.53 23.81 0.32
C PHE A 286 5.24 25.30 0.51
N VAL A 287 4.14 25.78 -0.07
CA VAL A 287 3.71 27.18 -0.04
C VAL A 287 2.24 27.25 0.37
N PHE A 288 1.91 28.06 1.37
CA PHE A 288 0.56 28.17 1.94
C PHE A 288 0.22 29.63 2.27
N VAL A 289 -0.42 30.32 1.31
CA VAL A 289 -0.62 31.78 1.32
C VAL A 289 -2.10 32.15 1.21
N ASP A 290 -2.54 33.09 2.06
CA ASP A 290 -3.93 33.58 2.15
C ASP A 290 -4.98 32.46 2.24
N SER A 291 -4.68 31.35 2.93
CA SER A 291 -5.47 30.11 2.89
C SER A 291 -5.77 29.56 4.30
N ILE A 292 -6.66 28.56 4.39
CA ILE A 292 -7.07 27.94 5.67
C ILE A 292 -6.98 26.41 5.62
N ILE A 293 -6.45 25.82 6.68
CA ILE A 293 -6.54 24.38 6.96
C ILE A 293 -7.64 24.16 7.99
N ILE A 294 -8.57 23.24 7.73
CA ILE A 294 -9.64 22.86 8.65
C ILE A 294 -9.49 21.36 8.95
N VAL A 295 -9.26 21.01 10.20
CA VAL A 295 -8.98 19.64 10.64
C VAL A 295 -10.05 19.17 11.61
N ASN A 296 -10.65 18.02 11.30
CA ASN A 296 -11.70 17.40 12.10
C ASN A 296 -11.32 15.95 12.45
N ASN A 297 -11.65 15.50 13.67
CA ASN A 297 -11.45 14.11 14.11
C ASN A 297 -9.99 13.61 13.95
N ARG A 298 -9.02 14.39 14.44
CA ARG A 298 -7.60 14.02 14.59
C ARG A 298 -7.07 14.56 15.91
N ASP A 299 -6.06 13.94 16.48
CA ASP A 299 -5.29 14.52 17.60
C ASP A 299 -3.78 14.22 17.49
N ILE A 300 -2.99 14.57 18.51
CA ILE A 300 -1.53 14.34 18.58
C ILE A 300 -1.11 12.86 18.49
N ARG A 301 -2.06 11.93 18.59
CA ARG A 301 -1.84 10.47 18.42
C ARG A 301 -2.07 10.01 16.98
N ASP A 302 -2.35 10.92 16.05
CA ASP A 302 -2.38 10.65 14.60
C ASP A 302 -1.08 11.09 13.91
N LEU A 303 -0.80 10.49 12.75
CA LEU A 303 0.34 10.92 11.91
C LEU A 303 0.21 12.41 11.53
N PRO A 304 1.33 13.17 11.44
CA PRO A 304 1.33 14.54 10.95
C PRO A 304 0.58 14.71 9.62
N VAL A 305 -0.08 15.87 9.44
CA VAL A 305 -0.83 16.16 8.21
C VAL A 305 0.07 16.24 6.97
N VAL A 306 1.25 16.86 7.08
CA VAL A 306 2.22 17.00 6.00
C VAL A 306 3.56 16.36 6.38
N PHE A 307 4.03 15.44 5.54
CA PHE A 307 5.40 14.92 5.57
C PHE A 307 6.24 15.70 4.58
N TYR A 308 7.19 16.51 5.09
CA TYR A 308 8.02 17.41 4.29
C TYR A 308 9.47 16.90 4.24
N SER A 309 9.94 16.57 3.04
CA SER A 309 11.27 15.94 2.84
C SER A 309 12.36 16.92 2.43
N SER A 310 12.11 18.24 2.50
CA SER A 310 13.01 19.29 2.01
C SER A 310 13.57 20.18 3.13
N SER A 311 14.68 20.84 2.84
CA SER A 311 15.31 21.87 3.67
C SER A 311 14.98 23.30 3.23
N LYS A 312 14.22 23.50 2.12
CA LYS A 312 13.72 24.82 1.73
C LYS A 312 12.79 25.38 2.81
N GLU A 313 12.86 26.69 3.03
CA GLU A 313 11.96 27.42 3.91
C GLU A 313 10.48 27.22 3.50
N LEU A 314 9.59 27.13 4.48
CA LEU A 314 8.14 27.09 4.25
C LEU A 314 7.60 28.50 4.03
N ASP A 315 7.08 28.78 2.84
CA ASP A 315 6.39 30.05 2.56
C ASP A 315 4.95 30.00 3.06
N ILE A 316 4.75 30.38 4.33
CA ILE A 316 3.43 30.48 4.96
C ILE A 316 3.12 31.96 5.25
N LYS A 317 2.02 32.48 4.71
CA LYS A 317 1.62 33.90 4.87
C LYS A 317 0.10 34.05 5.02
N ASN A 318 -0.34 34.96 5.89
CA ASN A 318 -1.75 35.33 6.13
C ASN A 318 -2.72 34.17 6.41
N SER A 319 -2.20 32.99 6.77
CA SER A 319 -2.95 31.74 6.76
C SER A 319 -3.27 31.23 8.16
N LYS A 320 -4.32 30.42 8.28
CA LYS A 320 -4.89 29.99 9.57
C LYS A 320 -5.17 28.49 9.61
N ILE A 321 -5.25 27.97 10.84
CA ILE A 321 -5.69 26.61 11.14
C ILE A 321 -6.98 26.71 11.98
N GLN A 322 -7.93 25.81 11.72
CA GLN A 322 -9.11 25.57 12.55
C GLN A 322 -9.13 24.08 12.94
N SER A 323 -9.15 23.81 14.23
CA SER A 323 -9.28 22.49 14.85
C SER A 323 -9.77 22.66 16.28
N ASP A 324 -10.62 21.75 16.76
CA ASP A 324 -11.09 21.71 18.16
C ASP A 324 -10.10 20.97 19.10
N SER A 325 -9.02 20.41 18.54
CA SER A 325 -8.03 19.58 19.24
C SER A 325 -6.59 19.89 18.80
N ASP A 326 -5.64 19.63 19.70
CA ASP A 326 -4.20 19.63 19.43
C ASP A 326 -3.84 18.54 18.39
N PHE A 327 -3.06 18.87 17.35
CA PHE A 327 -2.63 17.90 16.34
C PHE A 327 -1.31 18.32 15.64
N ASP A 328 -0.65 17.36 15.00
CA ASP A 328 0.61 17.59 14.29
C ASP A 328 0.39 18.00 12.82
N VAL A 329 0.93 19.16 12.45
CA VAL A 329 0.66 19.83 11.17
C VAL A 329 1.70 19.43 10.12
N ILE A 330 2.99 19.56 10.44
CA ILE A 330 4.10 19.30 9.51
C ILE A 330 5.25 18.63 10.26
N CYS A 331 5.76 17.50 9.75
CA CYS A 331 7.02 16.91 10.19
C CYS A 331 8.08 16.99 9.08
N SER A 332 9.35 17.14 9.47
CA SER A 332 10.51 17.08 8.58
C SER A 332 11.68 16.33 9.22
N TRP A 333 12.60 15.87 8.37
CA TRP A 333 13.87 15.27 8.78
C TRP A 333 14.89 16.31 9.26
N MET A 334 14.81 17.54 8.75
CA MET A 334 15.61 18.69 9.14
C MET A 334 14.76 19.70 9.93
N ALA A 335 15.42 20.65 10.60
CA ALA A 335 14.72 21.75 11.25
C ALA A 335 13.96 22.60 10.21
N ILE A 336 12.68 22.86 10.47
CA ILE A 336 11.81 23.65 9.62
C ILE A 336 12.23 25.13 9.73
N SER A 337 12.81 25.66 8.65
CA SER A 337 12.94 27.11 8.48
C SER A 337 11.59 27.69 8.05
N ILE A 338 11.14 28.73 8.75
CA ILE A 338 9.84 29.37 8.51
C ILE A 338 9.85 30.81 9.06
N THR A 339 9.57 31.81 8.21
CA THR A 339 9.52 33.23 8.63
C THR A 339 8.23 33.61 9.36
N ASN A 340 7.09 32.98 9.05
CA ASN A 340 5.82 33.20 9.75
C ASN A 340 5.12 31.86 10.03
N ILE A 341 4.93 31.52 11.30
CA ILE A 341 4.16 30.32 11.70
C ILE A 341 2.64 30.58 11.67
N PHE A 342 1.84 29.52 11.58
CA PHE A 342 0.38 29.64 11.74
C PHE A 342 0.04 30.11 13.17
N PRO A 343 -0.97 30.98 13.36
CA PRO A 343 -1.48 31.31 14.69
C PRO A 343 -1.90 30.05 15.46
N GLY A 344 -1.49 29.94 16.73
CA GLY A 344 -1.76 28.75 17.56
C GLY A 344 -0.84 27.55 17.31
N THR A 345 0.22 27.70 16.49
CA THR A 345 1.24 26.65 16.32
C THR A 345 2.55 26.93 17.07
N LYS A 346 3.35 25.89 17.24
CA LYS A 346 4.70 25.92 17.83
C LYS A 346 5.61 24.87 17.20
N LEU A 347 6.92 25.09 17.28
CA LEU A 347 7.94 24.15 16.86
C LEU A 347 8.41 23.28 18.05
N LEU A 348 8.57 21.98 17.80
CA LEU A 348 9.08 20.98 18.75
C LEU A 348 10.29 20.23 18.13
N LEU A 349 10.98 19.41 18.92
CA LEU A 349 12.05 18.50 18.46
C LEU A 349 13.16 19.21 17.65
N GLY A 350 13.67 20.33 18.17
CA GLY A 350 14.69 21.14 17.48
C GLY A 350 14.21 21.77 16.17
N GLY A 351 12.89 21.97 16.00
CA GLY A 351 12.28 22.53 14.80
C GLY A 351 11.80 21.47 13.79
N LYS A 352 11.93 20.17 14.07
CA LYS A 352 11.54 19.11 13.12
C LYS A 352 10.03 18.85 13.05
N LEU A 353 9.26 19.36 14.02
CA LEU A 353 7.83 19.17 14.12
C LEU A 353 7.12 20.51 14.35
N LEU A 354 6.14 20.83 13.51
CA LEU A 354 5.20 21.96 13.68
C LEU A 354 3.86 21.43 14.16
N ARG A 355 3.49 21.77 15.40
CA ARG A 355 2.26 21.34 16.08
C ARG A 355 1.27 22.50 16.21
N TYR A 356 -0.02 22.21 16.06
CA TYR A 356 -1.11 23.09 16.50
C TYR A 356 -1.53 22.72 17.92
N GLY A 357 -1.70 23.71 18.80
CA GLY A 357 -2.10 23.49 20.18
C GLY A 357 -0.96 23.50 21.22
N THR A 358 -1.23 23.01 22.42
CA THR A 358 -0.45 23.30 23.64
C THR A 358 0.39 22.13 24.18
N SER A 359 0.04 20.87 23.88
CA SER A 359 0.71 19.65 24.35
C SER A 359 2.12 19.48 23.78
N ASN A 360 3.06 18.99 24.60
CA ASN A 360 4.45 18.68 24.18
C ASN A 360 4.66 17.19 23.84
N LYS A 361 3.68 16.32 24.09
CA LYS A 361 3.82 14.85 24.00
C LYS A 361 3.99 14.36 22.55
N ILE A 362 4.96 13.50 22.29
CA ILE A 362 5.28 13.03 20.94
C ILE A 362 4.84 11.58 20.74
N PHE A 363 4.11 11.30 19.66
CA PHE A 363 3.79 9.93 19.26
C PHE A 363 4.64 9.56 18.04
N CYS A 364 5.42 8.49 18.16
CA CYS A 364 6.30 7.97 17.13
C CYS A 364 5.71 6.69 16.55
N HIS A 365 5.24 6.73 15.30
CA HIS A 365 4.44 5.67 14.70
C HIS A 365 5.30 4.60 14.04
N VAL A 366 5.19 3.36 14.50
CA VAL A 366 5.95 2.22 13.97
C VAL A 366 5.28 1.64 12.73
N GLU A 367 6.00 1.65 11.62
CA GLU A 367 5.59 1.01 10.36
C GLU A 367 5.94 -0.48 10.32
N ASP A 368 7.13 -0.85 10.79
CA ASP A 368 7.71 -2.19 10.62
C ASP A 368 8.82 -2.48 11.66
N VAL A 369 9.21 -3.74 11.84
CA VAL A 369 10.32 -4.18 12.71
C VAL A 369 11.23 -5.14 11.93
N ILE A 370 12.25 -4.57 11.29
CA ILE A 370 13.22 -5.29 10.46
C ILE A 370 14.43 -5.66 11.31
N ASN A 371 14.78 -6.95 11.37
CA ASN A 371 15.95 -7.45 12.12
C ASN A 371 16.03 -6.97 13.59
N LYS A 372 14.87 -6.86 14.27
CA LYS A 372 14.70 -6.32 15.63
C LYS A 372 14.92 -4.81 15.80
N ASN A 373 15.15 -4.07 14.72
CA ASN A 373 15.17 -2.61 14.72
C ASN A 373 13.77 -2.07 14.36
N VAL A 374 13.32 -1.04 15.08
CA VAL A 374 12.02 -0.40 14.87
C VAL A 374 12.12 0.63 13.76
N LYS A 375 11.26 0.53 12.73
CA LYS A 375 11.13 1.53 11.67
C LYS A 375 9.96 2.46 11.98
N TYR A 376 10.24 3.76 12.10
CA TYR A 376 9.22 4.79 12.33
C TYR A 376 8.75 5.45 11.04
N SER A 377 7.57 6.06 11.10
CA SER A 377 6.96 6.84 10.02
C SER A 377 7.60 8.23 9.97
N GLU A 378 7.77 8.87 11.13
CA GLU A 378 8.27 10.23 11.27
C GLU A 378 9.80 10.28 11.33
N PHE A 379 10.39 11.16 10.52
CA PHE A 379 11.84 11.27 10.34
C PHE A 379 12.62 11.74 11.58
N TYR A 380 11.94 12.20 12.63
CA TYR A 380 12.54 12.61 13.91
C TYR A 380 12.59 11.49 14.95
N CYS A 381 11.98 10.33 14.69
CA CYS A 381 11.91 9.20 15.63
C CYS A 381 13.06 8.21 15.44
N PRO A 382 13.57 7.56 16.52
CA PRO A 382 13.18 7.74 17.92
C PRO A 382 13.67 9.06 18.51
N CYS A 383 12.90 9.61 19.46
CA CYS A 383 13.26 10.84 20.17
C CYS A 383 14.29 10.58 21.30
N ASP A 384 14.85 11.66 21.85
CA ASP A 384 15.79 11.60 22.98
C ASP A 384 15.10 11.25 24.31
N ASP A 385 15.87 10.76 25.29
CA ASP A 385 15.42 10.38 26.64
C ASP A 385 14.90 11.58 27.47
N MET A 386 15.02 12.82 26.94
CA MET A 386 14.53 14.06 27.55
C MET A 386 13.12 14.47 27.11
N GLU A 387 12.60 13.90 26.02
CA GLU A 387 11.28 14.24 25.46
C GLU A 387 10.20 13.30 26.03
N ASP A 388 8.96 13.79 26.19
CA ASP A 388 7.83 12.96 26.64
C ASP A 388 7.20 12.26 25.43
N TRP A 389 7.71 11.06 25.08
CA TRP A 389 7.36 10.37 23.83
C TRP A 389 6.94 8.90 23.97
N TYR A 390 6.09 8.46 23.03
CA TYR A 390 5.46 7.13 23.01
C TYR A 390 5.75 6.39 21.69
N ILE A 391 6.26 5.16 21.78
CA ILE A 391 6.34 4.21 20.66
C ILE A 391 4.92 3.72 20.33
N THR A 392 4.44 3.92 19.10
CA THR A 392 3.02 3.71 18.75
C THR A 392 2.88 2.72 17.58
N PRO A 393 2.49 1.44 17.80
CA PRO A 393 2.34 0.47 16.74
C PRO A 393 1.11 0.77 15.86
N LEU A 394 1.31 0.85 14.54
CA LEU A 394 0.21 1.06 13.58
C LEU A 394 -0.76 -0.16 13.53
N PRO A 395 -2.01 0.00 13.04
CA PRO A 395 -3.09 -0.96 13.27
C PRO A 395 -2.86 -2.40 12.80
N ASN A 396 -2.01 -2.61 11.79
CA ASN A 396 -1.73 -3.93 11.22
C ASN A 396 -0.67 -4.73 12.00
N MET A 397 -0.11 -4.15 13.07
CA MET A 397 1.11 -4.64 13.70
C MET A 397 0.82 -5.64 14.83
N THR A 398 0.92 -6.94 14.52
CA THR A 398 0.65 -8.03 15.48
C THR A 398 1.78 -8.29 16.47
N SER A 399 3.00 -7.83 16.20
CA SER A 399 4.14 -7.98 17.11
C SER A 399 5.11 -6.80 17.02
N LEU A 400 5.49 -6.25 18.16
CA LEU A 400 6.50 -5.19 18.32
C LEU A 400 7.67 -5.73 19.14
N TYR A 401 8.91 -5.51 18.68
CA TYR A 401 10.12 -5.78 19.46
C TYR A 401 10.77 -4.46 19.85
N VAL A 402 10.93 -4.21 21.15
CA VAL A 402 11.61 -3.02 21.69
C VAL A 402 12.87 -3.43 22.44
N LYS A 403 14.01 -2.86 22.07
CA LYS A 403 15.23 -2.90 22.87
C LYS A 403 15.26 -1.68 23.78
N ILE A 404 15.22 -1.89 25.08
CA ILE A 404 15.34 -0.84 26.09
C ILE A 404 16.76 -0.95 26.66
N ASN A 405 17.53 0.15 26.61
CA ASN A 405 18.88 0.19 27.18
C ASN A 405 18.82 0.56 28.67
N SER A 406 19.87 0.27 29.46
CA SER A 406 19.92 0.66 30.88
C SER A 406 19.73 2.18 31.04
N PRO A 407 19.02 2.66 32.09
CA PRO A 407 18.71 4.08 32.25
C PRO A 407 19.99 4.91 32.44
N LYS A 408 20.17 5.91 31.58
CA LYS A 408 21.21 6.93 31.77
C LYS A 408 20.88 7.78 32.99
N THR A 409 21.90 8.25 33.71
CA THR A 409 21.81 8.89 35.03
C THR A 409 21.37 10.37 35.00
N SER A 410 20.42 10.74 34.14
CA SER A 410 19.82 12.08 34.05
C SER A 410 18.52 12.18 34.84
N SER A 411 18.62 12.49 36.14
CA SER A 411 17.49 12.60 37.08
C SER A 411 16.64 13.87 36.88
N LYS A 412 15.84 13.94 35.79
CA LYS A 412 15.00 15.14 35.53
C LYS A 412 13.58 14.96 34.99
N THR A 413 13.04 13.74 34.90
CA THR A 413 11.60 13.51 34.72
C THR A 413 10.99 12.89 35.98
N ARG A 414 10.10 13.63 36.65
CA ARG A 414 9.23 13.06 37.69
C ARG A 414 8.12 12.28 37.00
N PHE A 415 8.15 10.95 37.05
CA PHE A 415 7.05 10.10 36.60
C PHE A 415 5.75 10.47 37.36
N ILE A 416 4.82 11.12 36.68
CA ILE A 416 3.50 11.43 37.21
C ILE A 416 2.67 10.14 37.16
N ARG A 417 2.20 9.67 38.32
CA ARG A 417 1.48 8.38 38.48
C ARG A 417 0.07 8.33 37.85
N SER A 418 -0.32 9.35 37.11
CA SER A 418 -1.63 9.52 36.50
C SER A 418 -1.47 10.19 35.14
N ASP A 419 -0.90 9.45 34.18
CA ASP A 419 -0.87 9.89 32.80
C ASP A 419 -2.26 9.73 32.15
N GLU A 420 -2.65 10.75 31.38
CA GLU A 420 -3.88 10.83 30.59
C GLU A 420 -4.05 9.62 29.66
N PHE A 421 -2.95 9.16 29.04
CA PHE A 421 -2.95 8.05 28.10
C PHE A 421 -2.68 6.69 28.75
N SER A 422 -2.64 6.59 30.09
CA SER A 422 -2.38 5.32 30.79
C SER A 422 -3.38 4.19 30.48
N SER A 423 -4.62 4.53 30.09
CA SER A 423 -5.62 3.54 29.66
C SER A 423 -5.37 2.92 28.28
N GLU A 424 -4.40 3.46 27.53
CA GLU A 424 -3.98 3.01 26.19
C GLU A 424 -2.46 2.82 26.05
N SER A 425 -1.66 3.15 27.07
CA SER A 425 -0.19 3.05 27.06
C SER A 425 0.39 2.10 28.12
N VAL A 426 1.67 1.76 27.96
CA VAL A 426 2.47 0.95 28.89
C VAL A 426 3.86 1.57 29.03
N THR A 427 4.34 1.71 30.27
CA THR A 427 5.65 2.29 30.58
C THR A 427 6.55 1.26 31.28
N ILE A 428 7.72 1.02 30.68
CA ILE A 428 8.72 0.03 31.11
C ILE A 428 10.07 0.74 31.26
N GLY A 429 10.52 0.95 32.48
CA GLY A 429 11.61 1.89 32.75
C GLY A 429 11.26 3.29 32.23
N ASN A 430 12.11 3.86 31.38
CA ASN A 430 11.87 5.16 30.73
C ASN A 430 11.11 5.06 29.40
N THR A 431 10.87 3.87 28.86
CA THR A 431 10.24 3.72 27.53
C THR A 431 8.73 3.60 27.66
N GLN A 432 8.01 4.51 26.99
CA GLN A 432 6.55 4.51 26.90
C GLN A 432 6.10 3.94 25.55
N ILE A 433 5.02 3.16 25.54
CA ILE A 433 4.48 2.49 24.36
C ILE A 433 2.97 2.71 24.34
N SER A 434 2.43 3.43 23.35
CA SER A 434 0.99 3.66 23.20
C SER A 434 0.39 2.65 22.23
N PHE A 435 -0.59 1.89 22.70
CA PHE A 435 -1.40 0.98 21.89
C PHE A 435 -2.68 1.65 21.39
N TYR A 436 -2.77 2.99 21.32
CA TYR A 436 -3.96 3.70 20.83
C TYR A 436 -4.46 3.16 19.47
N LYS A 437 -3.56 3.06 18.48
CA LYS A 437 -3.89 2.60 17.12
C LYS A 437 -3.96 1.08 16.92
N SER A 438 -3.59 0.26 17.91
CA SER A 438 -3.44 -1.21 17.76
C SER A 438 -4.12 -2.00 18.90
N ASP A 439 -4.30 -3.30 18.71
CA ASP A 439 -4.83 -4.25 19.71
C ASP A 439 -4.29 -5.65 19.42
N ARG A 440 -4.27 -6.54 20.42
CA ARG A 440 -3.77 -7.93 20.34
C ARG A 440 -2.29 -8.03 19.94
N VAL A 441 -1.48 -7.09 20.40
CA VAL A 441 -0.05 -7.00 20.05
C VAL A 441 0.81 -7.89 20.95
N ILE A 442 1.76 -8.61 20.37
CA ILE A 442 2.83 -9.29 21.09
C ILE A 442 3.99 -8.30 21.28
N LEU A 443 4.18 -7.80 22.51
CA LEU A 443 5.29 -6.92 22.87
C LEU A 443 6.49 -7.77 23.33
N GLY A 444 7.44 -7.99 22.42
CA GLY A 444 8.76 -8.52 22.73
C GLY A 444 9.67 -7.43 23.31
N ILE A 445 10.28 -7.69 24.45
CA ILE A 445 11.19 -6.75 25.12
C ILE A 445 12.59 -7.36 25.22
N SER A 446 13.60 -6.54 24.97
CA SER A 446 15.00 -6.86 25.22
C SER A 446 15.62 -5.84 26.14
N ILE A 447 15.88 -6.24 27.38
CA ILE A 447 16.47 -5.44 28.46
C ILE A 447 17.78 -6.07 28.96
N PRO A 448 18.87 -5.30 29.15
CA PRO A 448 20.15 -5.81 29.64
C PRO A 448 20.12 -6.20 31.13
N GLU A 449 19.29 -5.51 31.91
CA GLU A 449 19.13 -5.65 33.36
C GLU A 449 17.64 -5.79 33.71
N THR A 450 17.33 -6.12 34.96
CA THR A 450 15.93 -6.27 35.41
C THR A 450 15.25 -4.91 35.56
N VAL A 451 14.15 -4.67 34.82
CA VAL A 451 13.45 -3.38 34.77
C VAL A 451 12.04 -3.47 35.40
N VAL A 452 11.62 -2.39 36.06
CA VAL A 452 10.28 -2.25 36.64
C VAL A 452 9.26 -1.77 35.59
N MET A 453 8.09 -2.39 35.60
CA MET A 453 6.88 -1.99 34.88
C MET A 453 5.88 -1.40 35.89
N ASN A 454 5.25 -0.28 35.53
CA ASN A 454 4.29 0.42 36.39
C ASN A 454 2.85 -0.12 36.23
N SER A 455 1.95 0.31 37.12
CA SER A 455 0.54 -0.13 37.20
C SER A 455 -0.21 -0.02 35.86
N PHE A 456 -1.15 -0.95 35.64
CA PHE A 456 -1.63 -1.32 34.30
C PHE A 456 -3.14 -1.04 34.12
N THR A 457 -3.51 0.19 33.76
CA THR A 457 -4.90 0.57 33.43
C THR A 457 -5.29 0.29 31.97
N LEU A 458 -4.42 -0.37 31.21
CA LEU A 458 -4.55 -0.60 29.77
C LEU A 458 -5.82 -1.39 29.39
N THR A 459 -6.62 -0.81 28.49
CA THR A 459 -7.80 -1.45 27.88
C THR A 459 -7.44 -2.46 26.77
N LYS A 460 -6.31 -2.24 26.09
CA LYS A 460 -5.85 -3.06 24.95
C LYS A 460 -5.32 -4.44 25.37
N THR A 461 -5.50 -5.43 24.50
CA THR A 461 -4.97 -6.79 24.66
C THR A 461 -3.49 -6.79 24.25
N VAL A 462 -2.58 -7.09 25.18
CA VAL A 462 -1.13 -7.10 24.91
C VAL A 462 -0.49 -8.29 25.61
N LEU A 463 0.25 -9.10 24.84
CA LEU A 463 1.09 -10.19 25.36
C LEU A 463 2.53 -9.67 25.48
N VAL A 464 2.98 -9.41 26.70
CA VAL A 464 4.35 -8.98 26.99
C VAL A 464 5.25 -10.20 27.18
N VAL A 465 6.39 -10.24 26.48
CA VAL A 465 7.41 -11.30 26.57
C VAL A 465 8.80 -10.67 26.64
N SER A 466 9.61 -11.04 27.63
CA SER A 466 10.94 -10.46 27.86
C SER A 466 12.04 -11.52 27.96
N ASN A 467 13.20 -11.23 27.38
CA ASN A 467 14.37 -12.11 27.42
C ASN A 467 15.04 -12.18 28.80
N THR A 468 15.00 -11.09 29.58
CA THR A 468 15.39 -11.04 31.00
C THR A 468 14.18 -10.66 31.85
N LYS A 469 14.31 -10.75 33.18
CA LYS A 469 13.16 -10.61 34.10
C LYS A 469 12.68 -9.16 34.15
N LEU A 470 11.36 -8.96 34.10
CA LEU A 470 10.68 -7.72 34.44
C LEU A 470 10.12 -7.81 35.88
N ILE A 471 9.87 -6.67 36.52
CA ILE A 471 9.20 -6.58 37.83
C ILE A 471 7.85 -5.87 37.66
N PHE A 472 6.78 -6.45 38.21
CA PHE A 472 5.47 -5.81 38.38
C PHE A 472 4.91 -6.26 39.74
N GLU A 473 4.49 -5.31 40.59
CA GLU A 473 3.97 -5.60 41.94
C GLU A 473 4.87 -6.57 42.76
N ASN A 474 6.18 -6.30 42.79
CA ASN A 474 7.24 -7.15 43.38
C ASN A 474 7.41 -8.57 42.79
N LYS A 475 6.55 -8.99 41.86
CA LYS A 475 6.63 -10.28 41.18
C LYS A 475 7.58 -10.16 39.98
N HIS A 476 8.59 -11.03 39.88
CA HIS A 476 9.43 -11.07 38.69
C HIS A 476 8.78 -11.97 37.63
N PHE A 477 8.82 -11.58 36.36
CA PHE A 477 8.22 -12.33 35.28
C PHE A 477 9.00 -12.24 33.97
N ASN A 478 8.80 -13.23 33.10
CA ASN A 478 9.30 -13.24 31.72
C ASN A 478 8.18 -13.17 30.68
N ALA A 479 6.93 -13.50 31.06
CA ALA A 479 5.77 -13.34 30.21
C ALA A 479 4.53 -12.98 31.04
N ALA A 480 3.73 -12.05 30.52
CA ALA A 480 2.44 -11.63 31.08
C ALA A 480 1.50 -11.20 29.95
N ILE A 481 0.20 -11.36 30.12
CA ILE A 481 -0.81 -10.92 29.15
C ILE A 481 -1.83 -10.00 29.83
N ASN A 482 -2.12 -8.87 29.20
CA ASN A 482 -3.28 -8.07 29.55
C ASN A 482 -4.46 -8.41 28.64
N ILE A 483 -5.65 -8.53 29.23
CA ILE A 483 -6.90 -8.65 28.49
C ILE A 483 -7.92 -7.71 29.15
N ASN A 484 -8.14 -6.53 28.55
CA ASN A 484 -9.03 -5.49 29.05
C ASN A 484 -8.89 -5.21 30.56
N GLN A 485 -7.83 -4.48 30.92
CA GLN A 485 -7.42 -4.13 32.29
C GLN A 485 -7.00 -5.30 33.20
N LYS A 486 -7.18 -6.56 32.78
CA LYS A 486 -6.78 -7.74 33.55
C LYS A 486 -5.36 -8.18 33.17
N PHE A 487 -4.37 -7.61 33.85
CA PHE A 487 -2.97 -8.01 33.71
C PHE A 487 -2.70 -9.34 34.43
N LYS A 488 -2.37 -10.39 33.67
CA LYS A 488 -2.11 -11.74 34.17
C LYS A 488 -0.68 -12.16 33.85
N ILE A 489 0.14 -12.31 34.89
CA ILE A 489 1.47 -12.91 34.78
C ILE A 489 1.33 -14.40 34.39
N LEU A 490 2.12 -14.85 33.41
CA LEU A 490 2.11 -16.21 32.87
C LEU A 490 3.31 -17.04 33.33
N VAL A 491 4.47 -16.41 33.50
CA VAL A 491 5.70 -17.04 34.02
C VAL A 491 6.20 -16.20 35.18
N ILE A 492 6.07 -16.70 36.40
CA ILE A 492 6.39 -15.98 37.64
C ILE A 492 7.59 -16.55 38.38
N HIS A 493 8.39 -15.66 38.95
CA HIS A 493 9.47 -15.93 39.88
C HIS A 493 9.36 -14.97 41.08
N CYS A 494 9.39 -15.50 42.29
CA CYS A 494 9.53 -14.72 43.52
C CYS A 494 11.02 -14.65 43.90
N THR A 495 11.46 -13.61 44.62
CA THR A 495 12.89 -13.40 44.95
C THR A 495 13.35 -14.06 46.25
N LYS A 496 12.48 -14.16 47.25
CA LYS A 496 12.76 -14.78 48.56
C LYS A 496 11.63 -15.69 49.07
N GLU A 497 10.57 -15.81 48.28
CA GLU A 497 9.25 -16.29 48.69
C GLU A 497 8.83 -17.47 47.81
N ILE A 498 7.80 -18.23 48.20
CA ILE A 498 7.23 -19.31 47.39
C ILE A 498 5.94 -18.80 46.73
N TYR A 499 5.75 -19.11 45.44
CA TYR A 499 4.51 -18.76 44.74
C TYR A 499 3.37 -19.70 45.14
N ASN A 500 2.43 -19.21 45.93
CA ASN A 500 1.24 -19.94 46.34
C ASN A 500 0.23 -19.95 45.18
N LYS A 501 0.02 -21.13 44.58
CA LYS A 501 -0.89 -21.33 43.44
C LYS A 501 -2.36 -21.03 43.75
N THR A 502 -2.75 -21.07 45.03
CA THR A 502 -4.14 -20.87 45.47
C THR A 502 -4.45 -19.39 45.69
N SER A 503 -3.55 -18.64 46.34
CA SER A 503 -3.70 -17.19 46.56
C SER A 503 -3.24 -16.33 45.37
N GLN A 504 -2.42 -16.89 44.47
CA GLN A 504 -1.75 -16.20 43.36
C GLN A 504 -0.77 -15.10 43.81
N GLN A 505 -0.26 -15.21 45.05
CA GLN A 505 0.74 -14.31 45.63
C GLN A 505 2.08 -15.05 45.85
N CYS A 506 3.15 -14.25 45.98
CA CYS A 506 4.38 -14.73 46.58
C CYS A 506 4.21 -14.64 48.10
N GLU A 507 4.56 -15.69 48.83
CA GLU A 507 4.41 -15.77 50.29
C GLU A 507 5.72 -16.27 50.92
N ASP A 508 6.20 -15.61 51.97
CA ASP A 508 7.38 -16.04 52.72
C ASP A 508 7.04 -17.28 53.58
N PRO A 509 7.66 -18.45 53.32
CA PRO A 509 7.39 -19.68 54.07
C PRO A 509 8.02 -19.69 55.48
N THR A 510 8.80 -18.68 55.86
CA THR A 510 9.45 -18.60 57.18
C THR A 510 8.57 -17.97 58.25
N ILE A 511 7.46 -17.31 57.86
CA ILE A 511 6.53 -16.67 58.80
C ILE A 511 5.48 -17.69 59.27
N CYS A 512 5.78 -18.34 60.40
CA CYS A 512 4.87 -19.21 61.15
C CYS A 512 3.73 -18.43 61.82
N ASP A 513 2.58 -19.08 62.02
CA ASP A 513 1.48 -18.54 62.83
C ASP A 513 1.70 -18.79 64.35
N ASP A 514 2.55 -19.77 64.71
CA ASP A 514 3.01 -20.01 66.09
C ASP A 514 4.22 -19.12 66.44
N VAL A 515 4.01 -18.20 67.39
CA VAL A 515 5.01 -17.22 67.86
C VAL A 515 6.24 -17.89 68.50
N ASN A 516 6.11 -19.11 69.04
CA ASN A 516 7.20 -19.86 69.68
C ASN A 516 7.99 -20.74 68.68
N CYS A 517 7.51 -20.87 67.44
CA CYS A 517 8.23 -21.60 66.40
C CYS A 517 9.41 -20.80 65.82
N LYS A 518 10.37 -21.54 65.25
CA LYS A 518 11.58 -21.04 64.56
C LYS A 518 11.60 -21.39 63.06
N TYR A 519 10.84 -22.39 62.59
CA TYR A 519 10.83 -22.83 61.18
C TYR A 519 9.56 -23.65 60.81
N CYS A 520 8.87 -23.29 59.72
CA CYS A 520 7.61 -23.91 59.24
C CYS A 520 7.60 -24.18 57.72
N PRO A 521 8.39 -25.13 57.17
CA PRO A 521 8.67 -25.21 55.73
C PRO A 521 7.52 -25.69 54.81
N LEU A 522 6.35 -26.06 55.37
CA LEU A 522 5.25 -26.68 54.60
C LEU A 522 3.87 -26.04 54.81
N ASN A 523 3.63 -25.44 55.98
CA ASN A 523 2.38 -24.73 56.33
C ASN A 523 2.67 -23.83 57.53
N LYS A 524 2.14 -22.60 57.57
CA LYS A 524 2.31 -21.67 58.70
C LYS A 524 1.83 -22.23 60.05
N ASN A 525 0.86 -23.15 60.02
CA ASN A 525 0.33 -23.86 61.19
C ASN A 525 1.08 -25.15 61.54
N ASN A 526 2.20 -25.47 60.88
CA ASN A 526 2.97 -26.69 61.14
C ASN A 526 4.45 -26.37 61.39
N CYS A 527 4.80 -26.24 62.67
CA CYS A 527 6.17 -26.02 63.11
C CYS A 527 7.01 -27.29 62.90
N ILE A 528 8.31 -27.13 62.58
CA ILE A 528 9.28 -28.24 62.54
C ILE A 528 10.51 -27.96 63.44
N THR A 529 10.65 -26.74 63.98
CA THR A 529 11.72 -26.43 64.95
C THR A 529 11.27 -25.33 65.90
N CYS A 530 11.35 -25.56 67.20
CA CYS A 530 10.97 -24.60 68.23
C CYS A 530 12.11 -23.65 68.63
N LYS A 531 11.77 -22.56 69.33
CA LYS A 531 12.73 -21.72 70.07
C LYS A 531 13.17 -22.42 71.36
N ASN A 532 14.29 -21.98 71.95
CA ASN A 532 14.88 -22.60 73.14
C ASN A 532 13.86 -22.65 74.31
N HIS A 533 13.95 -23.70 75.12
CA HIS A 533 13.04 -24.06 76.23
C HIS A 533 11.65 -24.63 75.84
N PHE A 534 11.37 -24.78 74.54
CA PHE A 534 10.14 -25.41 74.04
C PHE A 534 10.45 -26.74 73.34
N SER A 535 9.61 -27.75 73.57
CA SER A 535 9.58 -29.05 72.90
C SER A 535 8.50 -29.08 71.82
N PHE A 536 8.69 -29.96 70.84
CA PHE A 536 7.76 -30.15 69.72
C PHE A 536 6.71 -31.21 70.07
N ASP A 537 5.43 -30.86 70.02
CA ASP A 537 4.30 -31.79 70.10
C ASP A 537 3.24 -31.41 69.05
N ASN A 538 2.70 -32.41 68.35
CA ASN A 538 1.59 -32.31 67.39
C ASN A 538 1.49 -30.98 66.60
N SER A 539 2.58 -30.63 65.89
CA SER A 539 2.72 -29.45 65.02
C SER A 539 2.92 -28.07 65.70
N LYS A 540 3.02 -28.02 67.04
CA LYS A 540 3.21 -26.79 67.85
C LYS A 540 4.40 -26.88 68.83
N CYS A 541 4.71 -25.76 69.48
CA CYS A 541 5.81 -25.64 70.44
C CYS A 541 5.32 -25.37 71.88
N GLU A 542 5.49 -26.34 72.76
CA GLU A 542 5.04 -26.28 74.17
C GLU A 542 6.20 -26.36 75.16
N GLN A 543 5.99 -25.88 76.40
CA GLN A 543 7.05 -25.72 77.41
C GLN A 543 7.29 -27.02 78.20
N ILE A 544 8.56 -27.40 78.41
CA ILE A 544 8.93 -28.63 79.14
C ILE A 544 8.64 -28.46 80.65
N ALA A 545 7.60 -29.13 81.14
CA ALA A 545 7.19 -29.10 82.55
C ALA A 545 8.08 -29.94 83.48
N ASN A 546 8.08 -29.62 84.78
CA ASN A 546 8.73 -30.34 85.89
C ASN A 546 10.24 -30.61 85.76
N CYS A 547 10.91 -29.87 84.87
CA CYS A 547 12.34 -29.95 84.63
C CYS A 547 13.11 -28.86 85.39
N GLU A 548 14.17 -29.25 86.11
CA GLU A 548 15.05 -28.35 86.87
C GLU A 548 16.22 -27.81 86.03
N LEU A 549 16.63 -28.55 84.98
CA LEU A 549 17.75 -28.16 84.10
C LEU A 549 17.50 -28.60 82.64
N THR A 550 17.45 -27.65 81.69
CA THR A 550 17.18 -27.92 80.26
C THR A 550 18.36 -27.61 79.35
N PHE A 551 18.54 -28.42 78.29
CA PHE A 551 19.50 -28.16 77.21
C PHE A 551 19.03 -28.80 75.90
N SER A 552 19.18 -28.11 74.76
CA SER A 552 18.88 -28.60 73.41
C SER A 552 17.57 -29.41 73.30
N ASN A 553 16.46 -28.79 73.70
CA ASN A 553 15.09 -29.31 73.63
C ASN A 553 14.84 -30.63 74.41
N ARG A 554 15.68 -30.93 75.41
CA ARG A 554 15.48 -32.03 76.38
C ARG A 554 15.74 -31.57 77.81
N CYS A 555 15.13 -32.28 78.76
CA CYS A 555 15.46 -32.17 80.17
C CYS A 555 16.73 -32.97 80.50
N LEU A 556 17.55 -32.44 81.42
CA LEU A 556 18.75 -33.10 81.97
C LEU A 556 18.60 -33.46 83.47
N LYS A 557 17.73 -32.76 84.21
CA LYS A 557 17.47 -33.02 85.63
C LYS A 557 15.99 -32.76 85.96
N CYS A 558 15.33 -33.75 86.55
CA CYS A 558 13.95 -33.64 87.00
C CYS A 558 13.83 -33.16 88.44
N LEU A 559 12.70 -32.53 88.77
CA LEU A 559 12.34 -32.23 90.17
C LEU A 559 12.14 -33.53 90.98
N THR A 560 12.35 -33.43 92.29
CA THR A 560 12.29 -34.56 93.22
C THR A 560 10.94 -35.28 93.16
N GLY A 561 10.96 -36.60 92.92
CA GLY A 561 9.76 -37.43 92.73
C GLY A 561 9.45 -37.82 91.29
N PHE A 562 10.21 -37.32 90.31
CA PHE A 562 10.08 -37.69 88.89
C PHE A 562 11.35 -38.38 88.37
N LEU A 563 11.17 -39.40 87.53
CA LEU A 563 12.24 -40.12 86.83
C LEU A 563 12.47 -39.53 85.44
N LEU A 564 13.73 -39.47 85.02
CA LEU A 564 14.11 -38.99 83.69
C LEU A 564 14.02 -40.16 82.67
N ARG A 565 13.09 -40.07 81.71
CA ARG A 565 13.00 -40.98 80.55
C ARG A 565 12.95 -40.16 79.26
N ASP A 566 13.78 -40.53 78.28
CA ASP A 566 13.84 -39.96 76.92
C ASP A 566 13.96 -38.42 76.80
N GLY A 567 14.40 -37.76 77.87
CA GLY A 567 14.53 -36.30 77.94
C GLY A 567 13.31 -35.58 78.53
N LEU A 568 12.36 -36.31 79.12
CA LEU A 568 11.19 -35.80 79.84
C LEU A 568 11.13 -36.39 81.28
N CYS A 569 10.33 -35.76 82.14
CA CYS A 569 10.21 -36.10 83.56
C CYS A 569 8.86 -36.77 83.85
N VAL A 570 8.90 -38.01 84.32
CA VAL A 570 7.72 -38.89 84.44
C VAL A 570 7.70 -39.58 85.80
N SER A 571 6.54 -39.69 86.45
CA SER A 571 6.37 -40.51 87.65
C SER A 571 5.99 -41.95 87.29
N ASP A 572 6.42 -42.93 88.09
CA ASP A 572 6.04 -44.34 87.93
C ASP A 572 5.18 -44.79 89.13
N ALA A 573 4.18 -45.62 88.88
CA ALA A 573 3.16 -46.04 89.84
C ALA A 573 2.88 -47.56 89.81
N THR A 574 3.77 -48.34 89.16
CA THR A 574 3.54 -49.75 88.83
C THR A 574 4.11 -50.74 89.85
N CYS A 575 5.36 -50.54 90.28
CA CYS A 575 6.04 -51.35 91.29
C CYS A 575 6.22 -50.56 92.60
N LEU A 576 5.92 -51.18 93.74
CA LEU A 576 6.04 -50.54 95.06
C LEU A 576 7.39 -50.81 95.75
N LEU A 577 8.13 -51.83 95.34
CA LEU A 577 9.43 -52.18 95.91
C LEU A 577 10.26 -53.04 94.94
N VAL A 578 11.49 -52.60 94.66
CA VAL A 578 12.43 -53.20 93.68
C VAL A 578 13.68 -53.70 94.41
N GLN A 579 14.21 -54.85 94.00
CA GLN A 579 15.44 -55.43 94.57
C GLN A 579 16.70 -54.91 93.86
N PHE A 580 17.88 -55.10 94.49
CA PHE A 580 19.18 -54.65 93.95
C PHE A 580 19.58 -55.32 92.61
N ASP A 581 18.91 -56.38 92.17
CA ASP A 581 19.08 -57.00 90.85
C ASP A 581 18.15 -56.42 89.76
N GLY A 582 17.30 -55.45 90.12
CA GLY A 582 16.36 -54.76 89.23
C GLY A 582 14.95 -55.36 89.16
N LYS A 583 14.64 -56.46 89.86
CA LYS A 583 13.32 -57.12 89.78
C LYS A 583 12.31 -56.54 90.77
N CYS A 584 11.02 -56.54 90.39
CA CYS A 584 9.94 -56.05 91.24
C CYS A 584 9.49 -57.13 92.24
N GLN A 585 9.43 -56.79 93.53
CA GLN A 585 9.02 -57.72 94.59
C GLN A 585 7.52 -57.62 94.93
N ILE A 586 6.89 -56.45 94.76
CA ILE A 586 5.47 -56.22 95.09
C ILE A 586 4.81 -55.34 94.02
N CYS A 587 3.82 -55.92 93.31
CA CYS A 587 3.01 -55.24 92.29
C CYS A 587 1.87 -54.42 92.91
N ASN A 588 1.57 -53.25 92.33
CA ASN A 588 0.48 -52.39 92.79
C ASN A 588 -0.90 -52.91 92.36
N LYS A 589 -1.57 -53.69 93.23
CA LYS A 589 -2.87 -54.33 92.95
C LYS A 589 -3.97 -53.32 92.58
N ASN A 590 -3.94 -52.09 93.11
CA ASN A 590 -4.96 -51.07 92.83
C ASN A 590 -5.00 -50.64 91.35
N ASN A 591 -3.93 -50.87 90.59
CA ASN A 591 -3.85 -50.57 89.16
C ASN A 591 -4.10 -51.79 88.24
N GLY A 592 -4.54 -52.94 88.80
CA GLY A 592 -4.96 -54.12 88.04
C GLY A 592 -3.85 -55.04 87.56
N TYR A 593 -2.72 -55.11 88.29
CA TYR A 593 -1.57 -55.95 87.94
C TYR A 593 -1.49 -57.23 88.79
N ILE A 594 -1.21 -58.35 88.12
CA ILE A 594 -0.88 -59.67 88.67
C ILE A 594 0.62 -59.96 88.47
N TYR A 595 1.16 -60.90 89.25
CA TYR A 595 2.58 -61.25 89.23
C TYR A 595 2.88 -62.35 88.19
N ASN A 596 3.92 -62.16 87.38
CA ASN A 596 4.41 -63.19 86.47
C ASN A 596 5.95 -63.16 86.39
N ASN A 597 6.61 -64.17 86.96
CA ASN A 597 8.05 -64.45 86.85
C ASN A 597 9.01 -63.24 87.03
N GLY A 598 8.69 -62.32 87.94
CA GLY A 598 9.54 -61.17 88.29
C GLY A 598 9.06 -59.82 87.73
N GLU A 599 8.03 -59.81 86.89
CA GLU A 599 7.37 -58.60 86.38
C GLU A 599 5.89 -58.54 86.78
N CYS A 600 5.30 -57.35 86.66
CA CYS A 600 3.90 -57.06 86.97
C CYS A 600 3.12 -56.83 85.67
N VAL A 601 2.17 -57.71 85.37
CA VAL A 601 1.39 -57.69 84.10
C VAL A 601 -0.12 -57.58 84.38
N LYS A 602 -0.88 -57.01 83.44
CA LYS A 602 -2.27 -56.57 83.67
C LYS A 602 -3.30 -57.68 83.38
N SER A 603 -4.37 -57.78 84.17
CA SER A 603 -5.40 -58.83 84.03
C SER A 603 -6.48 -58.54 82.96
N ASP A 604 -7.23 -59.55 82.52
CA ASP A 604 -8.41 -59.40 81.63
C ASP A 604 -9.45 -58.47 82.26
N ILE A 605 -9.92 -57.50 81.47
CA ILE A 605 -10.82 -56.43 81.88
C ILE A 605 -12.29 -56.89 82.01
N ASN A 606 -12.63 -58.06 81.47
CA ASN A 606 -14.00 -58.59 81.47
C ASN A 606 -14.25 -59.63 82.58
N GLY A 607 -13.24 -59.93 83.41
CA GLY A 607 -13.36 -60.80 84.58
C GLY A 607 -13.96 -60.08 85.78
N GLU A 608 -15.00 -60.66 86.37
CA GLU A 608 -15.71 -60.12 87.54
C GLU A 608 -15.08 -60.59 88.87
N VAL A 609 -14.53 -61.81 88.90
CA VAL A 609 -13.75 -62.33 90.04
C VAL A 609 -12.42 -62.88 89.55
N THR A 610 -11.31 -62.36 90.08
CA THR A 610 -9.94 -62.76 89.75
C THR A 610 -9.12 -63.06 91.00
N THR A 611 -8.23 -64.05 90.89
CA THR A 611 -7.23 -64.41 91.90
C THR A 611 -5.85 -63.96 91.43
N ASN A 612 -4.80 -64.14 92.23
CA ASN A 612 -3.43 -63.79 91.81
C ASN A 612 -2.93 -64.58 90.58
N ASN A 613 -3.59 -65.69 90.21
CA ASN A 613 -3.17 -66.58 89.12
C ASN A 613 -4.28 -66.85 88.07
N ASN A 614 -5.56 -66.93 88.45
CA ASN A 614 -6.67 -67.40 87.59
C ASN A 614 -7.90 -66.44 87.61
N VAL A 615 -8.66 -66.43 86.52
CA VAL A 615 -10.00 -65.77 86.40
C VAL A 615 -11.11 -66.79 86.72
N VAL A 616 -12.14 -66.38 87.47
CA VAL A 616 -13.18 -67.29 88.00
C VAL A 616 -14.58 -67.02 87.42
N SER A 617 -14.95 -65.75 87.22
CA SER A 617 -16.23 -65.35 86.59
C SER A 617 -16.04 -64.14 85.67
N CYS A 618 -17.02 -63.89 84.80
CA CYS A 618 -17.01 -62.83 83.80
C CYS A 618 -18.26 -61.93 83.94
N TYR A 619 -18.13 -60.63 83.65
CA TYR A 619 -19.26 -59.71 83.69
C TYR A 619 -20.39 -60.08 82.71
N LYS A 620 -21.62 -59.72 83.08
CA LYS A 620 -22.85 -59.92 82.29
C LYS A 620 -22.67 -59.51 80.82
N GLY A 621 -22.92 -60.44 79.91
CA GLY A 621 -22.63 -60.30 78.48
C GLY A 621 -21.41 -61.12 78.01
N PHE A 622 -20.72 -61.81 78.91
CA PHE A 622 -19.55 -62.66 78.61
C PHE A 622 -19.64 -64.06 79.29
N GLY A 623 -18.87 -65.02 78.79
CA GLY A 623 -18.66 -66.35 79.35
C GLY A 623 -17.17 -66.74 79.40
N THR A 624 -16.80 -67.65 80.32
CA THR A 624 -15.40 -67.98 80.67
C THR A 624 -14.86 -69.19 79.88
N ASN A 625 -13.53 -69.20 79.60
CA ASN A 625 -12.79 -70.36 79.09
C ASN A 625 -11.66 -70.86 80.05
N SER A 626 -11.76 -70.53 81.34
CA SER A 626 -10.75 -70.71 82.41
C SER A 626 -9.50 -69.82 82.42
N THR A 627 -9.23 -69.04 81.37
CA THR A 627 -8.19 -67.97 81.42
C THR A 627 -8.71 -66.59 81.01
N ASN A 628 -9.60 -66.51 80.00
CA ASN A 628 -10.16 -65.27 79.46
C ASN A 628 -11.70 -65.31 79.40
N CYS A 629 -12.32 -64.15 79.13
CA CYS A 629 -13.77 -63.96 78.98
C CYS A 629 -14.18 -63.59 77.53
N LEU A 630 -15.21 -64.24 76.97
CA LEU A 630 -15.67 -64.11 75.58
C LEU A 630 -17.15 -63.66 75.49
N LYS A 631 -17.55 -62.90 74.47
CA LYS A 631 -18.90 -62.28 74.40
C LYS A 631 -20.04 -63.25 74.05
N CYS A 632 -21.23 -62.99 74.59
CA CYS A 632 -22.43 -63.78 74.37
C CYS A 632 -22.84 -63.96 72.89
N ASN A 633 -22.73 -62.95 72.04
CA ASN A 633 -23.11 -63.07 70.63
C ASN A 633 -22.13 -63.95 69.81
N ASP A 634 -20.89 -64.07 70.25
CA ASP A 634 -19.88 -64.93 69.62
C ASP A 634 -20.11 -66.41 70.00
N LEU A 635 -20.78 -66.66 71.13
CA LEU A 635 -21.28 -67.97 71.57
C LEU A 635 -22.68 -68.27 70.97
N TYR A 636 -23.58 -67.27 70.88
CA TYR A 636 -24.98 -67.41 70.47
C TYR A 636 -25.44 -66.22 69.60
N LYS A 637 -25.46 -66.39 68.28
CA LYS A 637 -25.79 -65.31 67.32
C LYS A 637 -27.21 -64.75 67.51
N LYS A 638 -27.33 -63.41 67.42
CA LYS A 638 -28.56 -62.62 67.64
C LYS A 638 -29.06 -62.56 69.09
N SER A 639 -28.24 -63.02 70.03
CA SER A 639 -28.43 -62.67 71.44
C SER A 639 -27.81 -61.30 71.74
N GLU A 640 -28.52 -60.50 72.53
CA GLU A 640 -27.98 -59.28 73.13
C GLU A 640 -27.38 -59.58 74.51
N LEU A 641 -27.96 -60.56 75.24
CA LEU A 641 -27.50 -61.00 76.56
C LEU A 641 -27.58 -62.52 76.71
N CYS A 642 -26.63 -63.06 77.48
CA CYS A 642 -26.63 -64.43 77.99
C CYS A 642 -26.07 -64.42 79.43
N GLU A 643 -26.47 -65.40 80.23
CA GLU A 643 -26.04 -65.61 81.62
C GLU A 643 -25.85 -67.12 81.86
N ASN A 644 -24.76 -67.52 82.53
CA ASN A 644 -24.43 -68.91 82.87
C ASN A 644 -24.65 -69.92 81.71
N GLY A 645 -24.29 -69.55 80.48
CA GLY A 645 -24.41 -70.41 79.30
C GLY A 645 -25.81 -70.51 78.68
N LYS A 646 -26.73 -69.58 78.97
CA LYS A 646 -28.07 -69.52 78.35
C LYS A 646 -28.39 -68.10 77.87
N VAL A 647 -29.01 -67.98 76.69
CA VAL A 647 -29.47 -66.70 76.13
C VAL A 647 -30.64 -66.14 76.95
N THR A 648 -30.58 -64.86 77.30
CA THR A 648 -31.59 -64.17 78.12
C THR A 648 -32.22 -62.95 77.43
N LYS A 649 -31.62 -62.42 76.35
CA LYS A 649 -32.22 -61.33 75.55
C LYS A 649 -31.88 -61.46 74.05
N CYS A 650 -32.87 -61.17 73.21
CA CYS A 650 -32.77 -61.03 71.75
C CYS A 650 -32.38 -59.60 71.34
N ASP A 651 -31.65 -59.44 70.23
CA ASP A 651 -31.33 -58.11 69.68
C ASP A 651 -32.56 -57.33 69.16
N SER A 652 -32.48 -56.01 69.02
CA SER A 652 -33.60 -55.15 68.61
C SER A 652 -34.12 -55.38 67.18
N SER A 653 -33.42 -56.19 66.37
CA SER A 653 -33.93 -56.68 65.09
C SER A 653 -34.77 -57.96 65.26
N SER A 654 -35.13 -58.35 66.49
CA SER A 654 -35.48 -59.75 66.76
C SER A 654 -36.35 -60.00 68.02
N LYS A 655 -37.17 -61.06 67.98
CA LYS A 655 -38.03 -61.60 69.05
C LYS A 655 -37.88 -63.11 69.13
N MET A 656 -37.89 -63.66 70.33
CA MET A 656 -37.62 -65.08 70.60
C MET A 656 -38.67 -66.01 69.98
N ASP A 657 -38.23 -67.08 69.34
CA ASP A 657 -39.03 -68.19 68.82
C ASP A 657 -39.13 -69.34 69.84
N THR A 658 -39.89 -70.38 69.51
CA THR A 658 -40.22 -71.50 70.41
C THR A 658 -39.02 -72.28 70.91
N ASN A 659 -37.83 -72.08 70.32
CA ASN A 659 -36.61 -72.79 70.67
C ASN A 659 -35.59 -71.88 71.38
N GLY A 660 -35.91 -70.58 71.58
CA GLY A 660 -35.02 -69.61 72.24
C GLY A 660 -34.23 -68.69 71.31
N MET A 661 -34.57 -68.59 70.01
CA MET A 661 -33.77 -67.90 68.96
C MET A 661 -34.57 -66.79 68.22
N CYS A 662 -33.97 -65.75 67.61
CA CYS A 662 -34.67 -64.44 67.49
C CYS A 662 -35.01 -63.86 66.05
N LYS A 663 -36.20 -63.21 65.81
CA LYS A 663 -36.74 -62.64 64.49
C LYS A 663 -37.72 -61.38 64.57
N LYS A 664 -37.83 -60.47 63.54
CA LYS A 664 -38.12 -58.95 63.57
C LYS A 664 -39.55 -58.31 63.44
N ASN A 665 -39.75 -57.01 63.84
CA ASN A 665 -40.58 -55.86 63.27
C ASN A 665 -40.69 -54.61 64.25
N THR A 666 -41.06 -53.30 64.02
CA THR A 666 -41.47 -52.35 62.90
C THR A 666 -41.33 -50.81 63.33
N CYS A 667 -41.94 -49.76 62.66
CA CYS A 667 -41.63 -48.28 62.83
C CYS A 667 -42.82 -47.25 62.90
N GLU A 668 -42.56 -45.96 63.27
CA GLU A 668 -43.58 -44.94 63.69
C GLU A 668 -43.69 -43.53 63.02
N THR A 669 -42.68 -42.93 62.36
CA THR A 669 -42.74 -41.49 61.93
C THR A 669 -42.70 -41.21 60.40
N PRO A 670 -43.36 -40.14 59.88
CA PRO A 670 -43.32 -39.77 58.46
C PRO A 670 -42.01 -39.08 58.04
N ASN A 671 -41.58 -39.29 56.79
CA ASN A 671 -40.26 -38.87 56.29
C ASN A 671 -40.25 -38.40 54.81
N ASP A 672 -41.41 -38.03 54.28
CA ASP A 672 -41.61 -37.59 52.89
C ASP A 672 -42.15 -36.15 52.86
N GLN A 673 -41.76 -35.34 51.88
CA GLN A 673 -42.26 -33.96 51.70
C GLN A 673 -43.78 -33.86 51.51
N ASN A 674 -44.47 -34.97 51.23
CA ASN A 674 -45.94 -35.06 51.13
C ASN A 674 -46.58 -35.79 52.33
N GLY A 675 -45.86 -35.96 53.44
CA GLY A 675 -46.40 -36.43 54.73
C GLY A 675 -46.60 -37.95 54.87
N ARG A 676 -45.96 -38.78 54.04
CA ARG A 676 -46.01 -40.25 54.15
C ARG A 676 -44.84 -40.83 54.95
N CYS A 677 -45.09 -41.95 55.63
CA CYS A 677 -44.05 -42.86 56.11
C CYS A 677 -43.60 -43.75 54.93
N THR A 678 -42.36 -43.58 54.48
CA THR A 678 -41.74 -44.40 53.42
C THR A 678 -40.40 -44.95 53.92
N THR A 679 -39.78 -45.89 53.20
CA THR A 679 -38.40 -46.30 53.52
C THR A 679 -37.46 -45.12 53.28
N ALA A 680 -36.75 -44.67 54.31
CA ALA A 680 -35.73 -43.64 54.16
C ALA A 680 -34.68 -44.08 53.11
N ILE A 681 -34.22 -43.11 52.32
CA ILE A 681 -33.17 -43.31 51.33
C ILE A 681 -31.90 -42.68 51.92
N ASP A 682 -30.93 -43.52 52.31
CA ASP A 682 -29.73 -43.06 53.01
C ASP A 682 -28.98 -41.98 52.21
N ASN A 683 -28.49 -40.95 52.90
CA ASN A 683 -27.76 -39.80 52.33
C ASN A 683 -28.56 -38.99 51.29
N CYS A 684 -29.90 -38.96 51.41
CA CYS A 684 -30.81 -38.13 50.62
C CYS A 684 -31.23 -36.87 51.40
N ILE A 685 -31.05 -35.68 50.82
CA ILE A 685 -31.42 -34.39 51.42
C ILE A 685 -32.94 -34.13 51.25
N PHE A 686 -33.48 -34.40 50.05
CA PHE A 686 -34.87 -34.08 49.71
C PHE A 686 -35.60 -35.29 49.12
N LEU A 687 -36.70 -35.69 49.77
CA LEU A 687 -37.43 -36.93 49.49
C LEU A 687 -38.93 -36.63 49.30
N SER A 688 -39.49 -37.02 48.16
CA SER A 688 -40.87 -36.69 47.75
C SER A 688 -41.55 -37.85 47.01
N ASN A 689 -42.74 -38.25 47.47
CA ASN A 689 -43.48 -39.45 47.05
C ASN A 689 -42.64 -40.74 47.05
N GLY A 690 -41.76 -40.92 48.05
CA GLY A 690 -40.86 -42.07 48.16
C GLY A 690 -39.70 -42.05 47.15
N LYS A 691 -39.42 -40.91 46.52
CA LYS A 691 -38.28 -40.72 45.62
C LYS A 691 -37.29 -39.71 46.16
N CYS A 692 -36.00 -39.99 45.98
CA CYS A 692 -34.94 -39.05 46.32
C CYS A 692 -34.70 -38.08 45.16
N ASN A 693 -34.72 -36.79 45.46
CA ASN A 693 -34.51 -35.70 44.51
C ASN A 693 -33.08 -35.13 44.56
N GLU A 694 -32.43 -35.16 45.73
CA GLU A 694 -31.08 -34.63 45.92
C GLU A 694 -30.31 -35.42 47.00
N CYS A 695 -29.02 -35.66 46.77
CA CYS A 695 -28.13 -36.43 47.65
C CYS A 695 -27.13 -35.55 48.40
N GLU A 696 -26.68 -36.02 49.57
CA GLU A 696 -25.63 -35.37 50.35
C GLU A 696 -24.29 -35.28 49.62
N ASN A 697 -23.48 -34.27 49.97
CA ASN A 697 -22.16 -34.04 49.37
C ASN A 697 -21.27 -35.29 49.49
N GLY A 698 -20.89 -35.86 48.34
CA GLY A 698 -20.11 -37.10 48.26
C GLY A 698 -20.89 -38.34 47.81
N TYR A 699 -22.18 -38.21 47.50
CA TYR A 699 -23.02 -39.28 46.97
C TYR A 699 -23.66 -38.89 45.62
N ILE A 700 -23.91 -39.87 44.76
CA ILE A 700 -24.55 -39.68 43.45
C ILE A 700 -25.89 -40.41 43.40
N LEU A 701 -26.91 -39.73 42.88
CA LEU A 701 -28.27 -40.26 42.72
C LEU A 701 -28.33 -41.25 41.54
N HIS A 702 -28.58 -42.52 41.82
CA HIS A 702 -28.73 -43.56 40.80
C HIS A 702 -29.81 -44.58 41.21
N ASN A 703 -30.78 -44.84 40.33
CA ASN A 703 -31.93 -45.73 40.58
C ASN A 703 -32.60 -45.52 41.95
N ASN A 704 -32.93 -44.26 42.26
CA ASN A 704 -33.60 -43.84 43.49
C ASN A 704 -32.81 -44.12 44.79
N LYS A 705 -31.48 -44.19 44.72
CA LYS A 705 -30.57 -44.28 45.87
C LYS A 705 -29.36 -43.36 45.71
N CYS A 706 -28.83 -42.86 46.83
CA CYS A 706 -27.61 -42.07 46.88
C CYS A 706 -26.41 -42.99 47.16
N ASN A 707 -25.64 -43.32 46.12
CA ASN A 707 -24.55 -44.29 46.21
C ASN A 707 -23.19 -43.59 46.44
N LYS A 708 -22.36 -44.14 47.34
CA LYS A 708 -21.03 -43.60 47.66
C LYS A 708 -19.94 -44.06 46.69
N ASN A 709 -20.23 -43.98 45.40
CA ASN A 709 -19.26 -44.33 44.36
C ASN A 709 -18.36 -43.12 44.05
N GLY A 710 -17.45 -42.84 44.98
CA GLY A 710 -16.26 -42.07 44.66
C GLY A 710 -15.44 -42.86 43.64
N GLU A 711 -15.27 -42.33 42.45
CA GLU A 711 -14.54 -43.04 41.40
C GLU A 711 -13.04 -42.92 41.69
N SER A 712 -12.37 -44.05 41.94
CA SER A 712 -10.96 -44.08 42.41
C SER A 712 -9.97 -43.38 41.48
N ASN A 713 -10.36 -43.22 40.22
CA ASN A 713 -9.55 -42.64 39.15
C ASN A 713 -9.95 -41.19 38.83
N CYS A 714 -10.81 -40.56 39.64
CA CYS A 714 -11.27 -39.19 39.48
C CYS A 714 -10.55 -38.24 40.46
N ILE A 715 -9.88 -37.20 39.94
CA ILE A 715 -9.25 -36.13 40.73
C ILE A 715 -10.29 -35.11 41.22
N THR A 716 -11.39 -34.90 40.49
CA THR A 716 -12.42 -33.92 40.85
C THR A 716 -13.79 -34.38 40.40
N GLN A 717 -14.63 -34.74 41.38
CA GLN A 717 -15.97 -35.30 41.17
C GLN A 717 -17.05 -34.30 41.66
N LYS A 718 -18.23 -34.31 41.01
CA LYS A 718 -19.42 -33.56 41.43
C LYS A 718 -20.67 -34.44 41.37
N ASN A 719 -21.79 -33.89 41.81
CA ASN A 719 -23.11 -34.53 41.93
C ASN A 719 -23.65 -35.14 40.61
N PHE A 720 -23.01 -34.88 39.47
CA PHE A 720 -23.37 -35.36 38.13
C PHE A 720 -22.24 -36.14 37.41
N GLY A 721 -21.16 -36.54 38.11
CA GLY A 721 -20.08 -37.37 37.56
C GLY A 721 -18.67 -36.79 37.79
N CYS A 722 -17.66 -37.38 37.13
CA CYS A 722 -16.29 -36.87 37.16
C CYS A 722 -16.10 -35.66 36.23
N LEU A 723 -15.19 -34.75 36.61
CA LEU A 723 -14.76 -33.59 35.80
C LEU A 723 -13.28 -33.66 35.39
N ILE A 724 -12.43 -34.32 36.19
CA ILE A 724 -10.99 -34.44 35.92
C ILE A 724 -10.55 -35.84 36.34
N CYS A 725 -10.04 -36.62 35.39
CA CYS A 725 -9.51 -37.96 35.63
C CYS A 725 -8.03 -37.95 36.03
N ASN A 726 -7.58 -39.04 36.65
CA ASN A 726 -6.19 -39.26 37.02
C ASN A 726 -5.30 -39.41 35.76
N ASN A 727 -4.00 -39.12 35.90
CA ASN A 727 -3.04 -39.45 34.86
C ASN A 727 -3.12 -40.96 34.53
N THR A 728 -3.00 -41.33 33.26
CA THR A 728 -3.34 -42.64 32.65
C THR A 728 -4.84 -42.92 32.39
N PHE A 729 -5.75 -41.97 32.67
CA PHE A 729 -7.18 -42.08 32.36
C PHE A 729 -7.70 -40.85 31.58
N TYR A 730 -8.79 -41.03 30.83
CA TYR A 730 -9.54 -39.96 30.16
C TYR A 730 -11.01 -39.96 30.58
N LEU A 731 -11.66 -38.80 30.49
CA LEU A 731 -13.08 -38.68 30.76
C LEU A 731 -13.89 -39.16 29.55
N ASP A 732 -14.75 -40.16 29.75
CA ASP A 732 -15.81 -40.50 28.80
C ASP A 732 -16.99 -39.53 29.00
N GLU A 733 -17.27 -38.73 27.97
CA GLU A 733 -18.32 -37.71 28.00
C GLU A 733 -19.74 -38.26 28.04
N LEU A 734 -19.96 -39.54 27.68
CA LEU A 734 -21.27 -40.21 27.72
C LEU A 734 -21.57 -40.79 29.10
N THR A 735 -20.59 -41.45 29.73
CA THR A 735 -20.76 -42.09 31.04
C THR A 735 -20.36 -41.20 32.23
N LYS A 736 -19.62 -40.11 31.97
CA LYS A 736 -18.99 -39.21 32.96
C LYS A 736 -18.04 -39.93 33.93
N GLN A 737 -17.42 -41.00 33.44
CA GLN A 737 -16.47 -41.86 34.16
C GLN A 737 -15.06 -41.80 33.56
N CYS A 738 -14.08 -42.29 34.31
CA CYS A 738 -12.67 -42.27 33.97
C CYS A 738 -12.22 -43.61 33.38
N VAL A 739 -12.17 -43.67 32.05
CA VAL A 739 -11.74 -44.84 31.29
C VAL A 739 -10.22 -44.83 31.12
N SER A 740 -9.56 -45.98 31.24
CA SER A 740 -8.09 -46.07 31.12
C SER A 740 -7.61 -45.77 29.70
N CYS A 741 -6.45 -45.14 29.58
CA CYS A 741 -5.74 -45.05 28.33
C CYS A 741 -5.30 -46.44 27.84
N ASP A 742 -5.09 -46.56 26.53
CA ASP A 742 -4.45 -47.72 25.94
C ASP A 742 -2.97 -47.78 26.38
N SER A 743 -2.42 -48.98 26.52
CA SER A 743 -1.04 -49.20 26.96
C SER A 743 0.05 -48.55 26.09
N SER A 744 -0.28 -48.16 24.86
CA SER A 744 0.60 -47.36 24.00
C SER A 744 0.70 -45.87 24.37
N CYS A 745 -0.22 -45.36 25.19
CA CYS A 745 -0.23 -43.98 25.69
C CYS A 745 0.20 -43.92 27.17
N LEU A 746 0.86 -42.83 27.58
CA LEU A 746 1.06 -42.50 29.01
C LEU A 746 -0.07 -41.61 29.55
N THR A 747 -0.60 -40.72 28.72
CA THR A 747 -1.88 -40.02 28.92
C THR A 747 -2.60 -39.89 27.59
N CYS A 748 -3.92 -39.73 27.59
CA CYS A 748 -4.79 -39.70 26.41
C CYS A 748 -5.98 -38.74 26.62
N VAL A 749 -6.79 -38.52 25.57
CA VAL A 749 -7.95 -37.60 25.59
C VAL A 749 -9.03 -38.07 24.60
N GLU A 750 -10.31 -37.89 24.92
CA GLU A 750 -11.50 -38.34 24.15
C GLU A 750 -11.64 -39.87 23.94
N THR A 751 -10.55 -40.58 23.70
CA THR A 751 -10.48 -42.03 23.51
C THR A 751 -9.18 -42.58 24.08
N SER A 752 -9.18 -43.87 24.43
CA SER A 752 -8.02 -44.56 25.01
C SER A 752 -6.76 -44.49 24.15
N THR A 753 -6.91 -44.43 22.82
CA THR A 753 -5.83 -44.47 21.82
C THR A 753 -5.33 -43.11 21.33
N LYS A 754 -5.98 -42.00 21.72
CA LYS A 754 -5.61 -40.64 21.29
C LYS A 754 -4.69 -40.01 22.36
N CYS A 755 -3.40 -40.33 22.27
CA CYS A 755 -2.40 -39.97 23.26
C CYS A 755 -2.13 -38.45 23.36
N LEU A 756 -1.88 -37.98 24.58
CA LEU A 756 -1.33 -36.66 24.92
C LEU A 756 0.13 -36.74 25.40
N SER A 757 0.58 -37.90 25.90
CA SER A 757 1.98 -38.17 26.24
C SER A 757 2.29 -39.67 26.06
N CYS A 758 3.57 -40.00 25.97
CA CYS A 758 4.04 -41.34 25.58
C CYS A 758 4.88 -42.02 26.66
N PRO A 759 4.88 -43.37 26.71
CA PRO A 759 5.81 -44.11 27.54
C PRO A 759 7.29 -43.82 27.20
N PRO A 760 8.24 -44.14 28.10
CA PRO A 760 9.67 -44.01 27.83
C PRO A 760 10.09 -44.68 26.50
N ASN A 761 11.06 -44.07 25.80
CA ASN A 761 11.55 -44.47 24.47
C ASN A 761 10.55 -44.37 23.30
N MET A 762 9.35 -43.81 23.51
CA MET A 762 8.38 -43.49 22.47
C MET A 762 8.15 -41.98 22.37
N TYR A 763 7.74 -41.49 21.20
CA TYR A 763 7.55 -40.06 20.92
C TYR A 763 6.15 -39.76 20.37
N LEU A 764 5.63 -38.57 20.65
CA LEU A 764 4.28 -38.17 20.26
C LEU A 764 4.26 -37.59 18.84
N SER A 765 3.38 -38.12 17.99
CA SER A 765 3.11 -37.64 16.64
C SER A 765 1.62 -37.81 16.32
N ASN A 766 0.92 -36.73 15.97
CA ASN A 766 -0.52 -36.73 15.62
C ASN A 766 -1.42 -37.52 16.60
N TYR A 767 -1.28 -37.27 17.90
CA TYR A 767 -1.96 -37.99 18.99
C TYR A 767 -1.71 -39.50 19.06
N LYS A 768 -0.60 -39.98 18.48
CA LYS A 768 -0.16 -41.37 18.61
C LYS A 768 1.28 -41.44 19.09
N CYS A 769 1.59 -42.48 19.86
CA CYS A 769 2.94 -42.74 20.33
C CYS A 769 3.65 -43.70 19.37
N ASN A 770 4.70 -43.21 18.73
CA ASN A 770 5.49 -43.93 17.74
C ASN A 770 6.86 -44.30 18.34
N THR A 771 7.51 -45.31 17.78
CA THR A 771 8.81 -45.80 18.28
C THR A 771 9.98 -45.04 17.66
N ASN A 772 11.03 -44.77 18.44
CA ASN A 772 12.25 -44.12 17.91
C ASN A 772 12.88 -44.85 16.71
N ASN A 773 12.59 -46.14 16.49
CA ASN A 773 13.01 -46.88 15.30
C ASN A 773 12.47 -46.27 13.98
N GLU A 774 11.26 -45.71 13.99
CA GLU A 774 10.64 -45.07 12.82
C GLU A 774 11.33 -43.76 12.43
N LEU A 775 11.97 -43.10 13.40
CA LEU A 775 12.80 -41.91 13.19
C LEU A 775 14.18 -42.24 12.62
N LYS A 776 14.69 -43.48 12.76
CA LYS A 776 16.06 -43.86 12.35
C LYS A 776 16.40 -43.49 10.89
N MET A 777 15.42 -43.56 10.00
CA MET A 777 15.57 -43.19 8.57
C MET A 777 15.21 -41.72 8.24
N LYS A 778 14.59 -40.97 9.15
CA LYS A 778 14.06 -39.61 8.89
C LYS A 778 14.68 -38.50 9.75
N CYS A 779 15.22 -38.88 10.91
CA CYS A 779 15.81 -38.01 11.90
C CYS A 779 17.34 -38.03 11.82
N ASP A 780 17.95 -36.86 12.00
CA ASP A 780 19.40 -36.66 12.05
C ASP A 780 19.86 -36.47 13.50
N ARG A 781 19.17 -35.61 14.26
CA ARG A 781 19.44 -35.39 15.69
C ARG A 781 18.18 -35.52 16.55
N TYR A 782 18.25 -36.40 17.55
CA TYR A 782 17.22 -36.62 18.56
C TYR A 782 17.23 -35.54 19.65
N ALA A 783 16.12 -35.43 20.40
CA ALA A 783 16.04 -34.54 21.56
C ALA A 783 16.99 -34.98 22.70
N SER A 784 17.38 -34.03 23.55
CA SER A 784 18.35 -34.27 24.65
C SER A 784 17.88 -35.29 25.69
N PHE A 785 16.59 -35.62 25.72
CA PHE A 785 15.99 -36.67 26.57
C PHE A 785 15.79 -38.01 25.82
N GLY A 786 16.44 -38.20 24.68
CA GLY A 786 16.52 -39.49 23.97
C GLY A 786 15.27 -39.91 23.18
N SER A 787 14.19 -39.12 23.18
CA SER A 787 12.96 -39.43 22.44
C SER A 787 12.52 -38.30 21.52
N GLY A 788 12.11 -38.66 20.30
CA GLY A 788 11.66 -37.69 19.30
C GLY A 788 12.80 -36.93 18.62
N CYS A 789 12.49 -36.33 17.48
CA CYS A 789 13.46 -35.64 16.63
C CYS A 789 13.50 -34.13 16.87
N VAL A 790 14.70 -33.54 16.84
CA VAL A 790 14.90 -32.08 16.83
C VAL A 790 15.50 -31.52 15.55
N VAL A 791 16.25 -32.33 14.78
CA VAL A 791 16.75 -32.00 13.43
C VAL A 791 16.45 -33.18 12.50
N CYS A 792 15.62 -32.96 11.47
CA CYS A 792 15.31 -33.97 10.46
C CYS A 792 16.42 -34.08 9.41
N LYS A 793 16.50 -35.23 8.73
CA LYS A 793 17.37 -35.43 7.57
C LYS A 793 16.86 -34.68 6.35
N ASP A 794 17.75 -34.40 5.40
CA ASP A 794 17.39 -33.95 4.05
C ASP A 794 16.25 -34.82 3.46
N GLY A 795 15.32 -34.17 2.77
CA GLY A 795 14.06 -34.77 2.32
C GLY A 795 12.93 -34.79 3.34
N TYR A 796 13.13 -34.29 4.57
CA TYR A 796 12.10 -34.22 5.62
C TYR A 796 12.06 -32.86 6.34
N TYR A 797 10.86 -32.46 6.79
CA TYR A 797 10.63 -31.29 7.65
C TYR A 797 10.03 -31.72 9.00
N ARG A 798 10.25 -30.91 10.04
CA ARG A 798 9.86 -31.23 11.41
C ARG A 798 8.43 -30.79 11.73
N VAL A 799 7.67 -31.65 12.40
CA VAL A 799 6.39 -31.30 13.06
C VAL A 799 6.39 -31.89 14.46
N GLY A 800 6.40 -31.03 15.49
CA GLY A 800 6.49 -31.45 16.89
C GLY A 800 7.79 -32.21 17.19
N LEU A 801 7.70 -33.54 17.29
CA LEU A 801 8.82 -34.46 17.49
C LEU A 801 9.03 -35.45 16.32
N ASP A 802 8.28 -35.31 15.22
CA ASP A 802 8.37 -36.18 14.04
C ASP A 802 8.93 -35.46 12.81
N CYS A 803 9.31 -36.23 11.80
CA CYS A 803 9.86 -35.79 10.53
C CYS A 803 8.99 -36.28 9.36
N PHE A 804 8.26 -35.35 8.75
CA PHE A 804 7.38 -35.59 7.61
C PHE A 804 8.12 -35.34 6.29
N LYS A 805 7.84 -36.15 5.27
CA LYS A 805 8.57 -36.07 3.99
C LYS A 805 8.24 -34.77 3.26
N CYS A 806 9.24 -34.13 2.68
CA CYS A 806 9.07 -32.98 1.80
C CYS A 806 8.28 -33.37 0.52
N ASP A 807 7.72 -32.36 -0.14
CA ASP A 807 7.29 -32.46 -1.53
C ASP A 807 8.48 -32.96 -2.40
N GLN A 808 8.19 -33.83 -3.37
CA GLN A 808 9.17 -34.42 -4.28
C GLN A 808 9.94 -33.38 -5.11
N LYS A 809 9.41 -32.16 -5.29
CA LYS A 809 10.13 -31.03 -5.91
C LYS A 809 11.24 -30.42 -5.03
N CYS A 810 11.21 -30.62 -3.71
CA CYS A 810 12.22 -30.11 -2.77
C CYS A 810 13.33 -31.14 -2.48
N LYS A 811 14.53 -30.67 -2.13
CA LYS A 811 15.55 -31.44 -1.40
C LYS A 811 15.47 -31.16 0.10
N THR A 812 15.30 -29.89 0.49
CA THR A 812 14.99 -29.49 1.87
C THR A 812 13.80 -28.55 1.88
N CYS A 813 12.96 -28.62 2.92
CA CYS A 813 11.74 -27.83 3.04
C CYS A 813 11.48 -27.44 4.50
N ASN A 814 10.75 -26.34 4.72
CA ASN A 814 10.38 -25.88 6.05
C ASN A 814 8.99 -26.43 6.48
N ASN A 815 8.14 -26.69 5.50
CA ASN A 815 6.84 -27.36 5.64
C ASN A 815 6.52 -28.10 4.33
N LYS A 816 5.38 -28.79 4.28
CA LYS A 816 4.92 -29.58 3.12
C LYS A 816 4.98 -28.83 1.78
N TYR A 817 4.77 -27.51 1.76
CA TYR A 817 4.60 -26.72 0.53
C TYR A 817 5.80 -25.80 0.23
N SER A 818 6.63 -25.48 1.21
CA SER A 818 7.70 -24.46 1.11
C SER A 818 9.10 -25.09 1.03
N CYS A 819 9.67 -25.13 -0.18
CA CYS A 819 11.04 -25.60 -0.40
C CYS A 819 12.09 -24.58 0.05
N LEU A 820 13.06 -25.04 0.84
CA LEU A 820 14.28 -24.30 1.16
C LEU A 820 15.30 -24.50 0.02
N THR A 821 15.48 -25.74 -0.44
CA THR A 821 16.25 -26.10 -1.65
C THR A 821 15.46 -27.07 -2.53
N CYS A 822 15.67 -27.01 -3.84
CA CYS A 822 15.03 -27.91 -4.80
C CYS A 822 15.73 -29.26 -4.89
N ASN A 823 15.06 -30.27 -5.44
CA ASN A 823 15.69 -31.55 -5.79
C ASN A 823 16.75 -31.36 -6.91
N SER A 824 17.45 -32.42 -7.33
CA SER A 824 18.50 -32.33 -8.36
C SER A 824 17.98 -32.09 -9.79
N THR A 825 16.70 -32.33 -10.07
CA THR A 825 16.06 -32.15 -11.39
C THR A 825 15.30 -30.83 -11.54
N ASN A 826 15.16 -30.07 -10.45
CA ASN A 826 14.41 -28.82 -10.39
C ASN A 826 15.34 -27.65 -10.06
N TYR A 827 14.94 -26.43 -10.42
CA TYR A 827 15.61 -25.18 -10.08
C TYR A 827 14.71 -24.30 -9.21
N LYS A 828 15.33 -23.43 -8.41
CA LYS A 828 14.60 -22.48 -7.56
C LYS A 828 14.29 -21.19 -8.32
N THR A 829 13.01 -20.84 -8.46
CA THR A 829 12.58 -19.58 -9.04
C THR A 829 12.83 -18.42 -8.08
N ASN A 830 12.85 -17.18 -8.58
CA ASN A 830 12.93 -15.98 -7.74
C ASN A 830 11.76 -15.82 -6.75
N GLY A 831 10.61 -16.48 -7.01
CA GLY A 831 9.48 -16.56 -6.08
C GLY A 831 9.67 -17.59 -4.95
N GLY A 832 10.72 -18.40 -5.02
CA GLY A 832 11.05 -19.44 -4.03
C GLY A 832 10.51 -20.83 -4.33
N ASP A 833 9.78 -21.00 -5.43
CA ASP A 833 9.23 -22.28 -5.89
C ASP A 833 10.28 -23.15 -6.60
N CYS A 834 9.98 -24.44 -6.77
CA CYS A 834 10.90 -25.41 -7.38
C CYS A 834 10.34 -26.04 -8.66
N LEU A 835 10.67 -25.48 -9.82
CA LEU A 835 10.19 -25.95 -11.13
C LEU A 835 11.21 -26.88 -11.81
N PRO A 836 10.80 -27.83 -12.68
CA PRO A 836 11.72 -28.68 -13.43
C PRO A 836 12.75 -27.89 -14.25
N GLN A 837 14.00 -28.37 -14.29
CA GLN A 837 15.08 -27.75 -15.09
C GLN A 837 14.84 -27.85 -16.60
N SER A 838 13.98 -28.77 -17.05
CA SER A 838 13.47 -28.88 -18.42
C SER A 838 12.75 -27.63 -18.92
N ASP A 839 12.20 -26.83 -18.00
CA ASP A 839 11.26 -25.77 -18.35
C ASP A 839 12.01 -24.48 -18.76
N ILE A 840 13.30 -24.37 -18.43
CA ILE A 840 14.18 -23.29 -18.91
C ILE A 840 14.66 -23.62 -20.33
N VAL A 841 13.83 -23.29 -21.31
CA VAL A 841 14.19 -23.32 -22.74
C VAL A 841 15.18 -22.19 -23.06
N GLY A 842 16.22 -22.49 -23.83
CA GLY A 842 17.18 -21.49 -24.30
C GLY A 842 18.33 -21.15 -23.32
N CYS A 843 18.68 -22.06 -22.39
CA CYS A 843 19.93 -21.95 -21.63
C CYS A 843 21.14 -22.37 -22.48
N ALA A 844 22.26 -21.62 -22.42
CA ALA A 844 23.50 -21.92 -23.15
C ALA A 844 24.48 -22.82 -22.39
N VAL A 845 24.13 -23.18 -21.16
CA VAL A 845 24.86 -24.09 -20.27
C VAL A 845 23.87 -25.10 -19.69
N ASN A 846 24.36 -26.14 -19.01
CA ASN A 846 23.47 -27.02 -18.26
C ASN A 846 22.76 -26.22 -17.16
N VAL A 847 21.43 -26.33 -17.12
CA VAL A 847 20.60 -25.74 -16.07
C VAL A 847 20.93 -26.42 -14.74
N THR A 848 20.89 -25.66 -13.64
CA THR A 848 21.26 -26.13 -12.30
C THR A 848 20.11 -25.92 -11.30
N GLN A 849 20.31 -26.35 -10.06
CA GLN A 849 19.37 -26.04 -8.96
C GLN A 849 19.19 -24.52 -8.72
N SER A 850 20.16 -23.72 -9.15
CA SER A 850 20.14 -22.25 -9.13
C SER A 850 19.62 -21.63 -10.43
N GLY A 851 19.02 -22.42 -11.32
CA GLY A 851 18.53 -22.00 -12.64
C GLY A 851 19.62 -21.98 -13.70
N CYS A 852 19.46 -21.13 -14.70
CA CYS A 852 20.40 -20.92 -15.80
C CYS A 852 21.32 -19.72 -15.54
N LEU A 853 22.63 -19.94 -15.66
CA LEU A 853 23.64 -18.89 -15.48
C LEU A 853 23.85 -18.02 -16.73
N LYS A 854 23.57 -18.54 -17.93
CA LYS A 854 23.76 -17.85 -19.21
C LYS A 854 22.79 -18.39 -20.27
N CYS A 855 21.98 -17.53 -20.86
CA CYS A 855 21.08 -17.89 -21.96
C CYS A 855 21.79 -17.96 -23.32
N GLN A 856 21.16 -18.62 -24.28
CA GLN A 856 21.55 -18.67 -25.70
C GLN A 856 21.30 -17.32 -26.37
N ASP A 857 21.97 -17.08 -27.50
CA ASP A 857 21.65 -15.93 -28.35
C ASP A 857 20.19 -16.02 -28.83
N GLY A 858 19.52 -14.88 -28.90
CA GLY A 858 18.05 -14.82 -29.05
C GLY A 858 17.24 -15.05 -27.77
N TYR A 859 17.88 -15.26 -26.62
CA TYR A 859 17.26 -15.31 -25.28
C TYR A 859 17.95 -14.33 -24.32
N HIS A 860 17.28 -13.98 -23.22
CA HIS A 860 17.84 -13.15 -22.15
C HIS A 860 17.48 -13.71 -20.77
N ILE A 861 18.29 -13.36 -19.76
CA ILE A 861 18.00 -13.72 -18.37
C ILE A 861 16.81 -12.89 -17.87
N ALA A 862 15.74 -13.58 -17.51
CA ALA A 862 14.57 -13.08 -16.82
C ALA A 862 14.51 -13.68 -15.40
N ASN A 863 13.69 -13.11 -14.51
CA ASN A 863 13.41 -13.66 -13.17
C ASN A 863 14.67 -14.09 -12.38
N THR A 864 15.75 -13.32 -12.51
CA THR A 864 17.13 -13.56 -12.01
C THR A 864 17.86 -14.79 -12.55
N ASN A 865 17.21 -15.90 -12.90
CA ASN A 865 17.86 -17.14 -13.32
C ASN A 865 17.11 -17.99 -14.37
N GLU A 866 16.13 -17.42 -15.07
CA GLU A 866 15.34 -18.09 -16.13
C GLU A 866 15.71 -17.50 -17.51
N CYS A 867 15.47 -18.25 -18.59
CA CYS A 867 15.71 -17.75 -19.95
C CYS A 867 14.40 -17.47 -20.68
N GLN A 868 14.20 -16.22 -21.10
CA GLN A 868 13.06 -15.81 -21.91
C GLN A 868 13.53 -15.44 -23.32
N LYS A 869 12.88 -16.02 -24.34
CA LYS A 869 13.14 -15.70 -25.76
C LYS A 869 12.97 -14.20 -25.98
N CYS A 870 13.86 -13.57 -26.75
CA CYS A 870 13.69 -12.19 -27.20
C CYS A 870 12.42 -12.01 -28.06
N ASN A 871 12.03 -10.76 -28.31
CA ASN A 871 11.03 -10.46 -29.34
C ASN A 871 11.58 -10.87 -30.70
N ASP A 872 10.77 -11.43 -31.60
CA ASP A 872 11.21 -11.99 -32.89
C ASP A 872 11.77 -10.93 -33.87
N ASN A 873 11.71 -9.64 -33.49
CA ASN A 873 12.33 -8.51 -34.17
C ASN A 873 13.77 -8.19 -33.65
N CYS A 874 14.17 -8.74 -32.51
CA CYS A 874 15.56 -8.71 -32.01
C CYS A 874 16.32 -9.96 -32.49
N ASN A 875 17.63 -9.82 -32.71
CA ASN A 875 18.55 -10.95 -32.80
C ASN A 875 19.20 -11.27 -31.43
N THR A 876 19.49 -10.23 -30.63
CA THR A 876 19.85 -10.35 -29.20
C THR A 876 19.18 -9.24 -28.39
N CYS A 877 18.94 -9.42 -27.08
CA CYS A 877 18.25 -8.45 -26.23
C CYS A 877 18.83 -8.31 -24.82
N THR A 878 18.47 -7.22 -24.14
CA THR A 878 18.82 -6.89 -22.75
C THR A 878 17.83 -7.53 -21.76
N THR A 879 17.85 -7.12 -20.49
CA THR A 879 16.97 -7.54 -19.38
C THR A 879 15.45 -7.41 -19.59
N THR A 880 14.99 -7.00 -20.79
CA THR A 880 13.59 -7.15 -21.18
C THR A 880 13.47 -7.58 -22.65
N ARG A 881 12.51 -8.47 -22.93
CA ARG A 881 12.22 -9.08 -24.24
C ARG A 881 12.18 -8.09 -25.43
N ASN A 882 11.78 -6.85 -25.18
CA ASN A 882 11.57 -5.81 -26.21
C ASN A 882 12.72 -4.79 -26.34
N LYS A 883 13.76 -4.83 -25.48
CA LYS A 883 14.92 -3.93 -25.56
C LYS A 883 16.11 -4.68 -26.16
N CYS A 884 16.18 -4.70 -27.48
CA CYS A 884 17.20 -5.39 -28.27
C CYS A 884 18.63 -4.80 -28.06
N THR A 885 19.64 -5.62 -28.29
CA THR A 885 21.06 -5.22 -28.46
C THR A 885 21.56 -5.41 -29.89
N SER A 886 20.90 -6.29 -30.65
CA SER A 886 21.01 -6.34 -32.11
C SER A 886 19.65 -6.72 -32.72
N CYS A 887 19.43 -6.33 -33.98
CA CYS A 887 18.21 -6.64 -34.74
C CYS A 887 18.45 -7.79 -35.73
N VAL A 888 17.37 -8.45 -36.16
CA VAL A 888 17.43 -9.35 -37.33
C VAL A 888 17.75 -8.58 -38.61
N ASN A 889 18.32 -9.29 -39.59
CA ASN A 889 18.87 -8.79 -40.86
C ASN A 889 17.81 -8.16 -41.80
N SER A 890 17.28 -7.01 -41.41
CA SER A 890 16.35 -6.14 -42.16
C SER A 890 15.90 -4.89 -41.37
N ARG A 891 16.35 -4.73 -40.10
CA ARG A 891 15.87 -3.71 -39.16
C ARG A 891 17.00 -2.86 -38.57
N VAL A 892 16.69 -1.61 -38.24
CA VAL A 892 17.59 -0.68 -37.55
C VAL A 892 17.31 -0.70 -36.05
N LEU A 893 18.37 -0.73 -35.23
CA LEU A 893 18.30 -0.57 -33.79
C LEU A 893 18.27 0.92 -33.47
N LEU A 894 17.20 1.40 -32.84
CA LEU A 894 17.09 2.79 -32.36
C LEU A 894 17.72 2.95 -30.97
N ALA A 895 18.06 4.18 -30.59
CA ALA A 895 18.66 4.51 -29.28
C ALA A 895 17.80 4.06 -28.07
N ASN A 896 16.48 3.96 -28.23
CA ASN A 896 15.55 3.41 -27.23
C ASN A 896 15.59 1.86 -27.11
N LYS A 897 16.50 1.20 -27.85
CA LYS A 897 16.69 -0.26 -27.97
C LYS A 897 15.56 -1.02 -28.67
N SER A 898 14.78 -0.37 -29.55
CA SER A 898 13.77 -1.04 -30.40
C SER A 898 14.27 -1.27 -31.84
N CYS A 899 13.77 -2.33 -32.49
CA CYS A 899 14.18 -2.73 -33.85
C CYS A 899 13.10 -2.43 -34.90
N VAL A 900 13.29 -1.37 -35.67
CA VAL A 900 12.33 -0.86 -36.65
C VAL A 900 12.69 -1.23 -38.10
N GLY A 901 11.68 -1.39 -38.96
CA GLY A 901 11.89 -1.71 -40.38
C GLY A 901 12.32 -0.51 -41.22
N LEU A 902 12.84 -0.78 -42.43
CA LEU A 902 13.29 0.25 -43.38
C LEU A 902 12.26 1.37 -43.63
N SER A 903 10.97 1.02 -43.72
CA SER A 903 9.86 1.97 -43.92
C SER A 903 9.60 2.91 -42.74
N GLN A 904 10.15 2.62 -41.56
CA GLN A 904 9.97 3.41 -40.34
C GLN A 904 11.13 4.37 -40.09
N VAL A 905 12.34 4.07 -40.60
CA VAL A 905 13.46 5.01 -40.59
C VAL A 905 13.33 5.93 -41.81
N SER A 906 12.73 7.10 -41.59
CA SER A 906 12.51 8.10 -42.65
C SER A 906 13.79 8.36 -43.43
N LYS A 907 13.68 8.35 -44.76
CA LYS A 907 14.79 8.55 -45.72
C LYS A 907 15.89 7.46 -45.71
N CYS A 908 15.77 6.37 -44.95
CA CYS A 908 16.69 5.23 -45.09
C CYS A 908 16.45 4.47 -46.42
N LYS A 909 17.52 3.92 -47.00
CA LYS A 909 17.48 3.09 -48.22
C LYS A 909 18.08 1.69 -48.05
N GLU A 910 19.04 1.52 -47.15
CA GLU A 910 19.78 0.27 -46.98
C GLU A 910 20.16 0.08 -45.51
N ILE A 911 20.17 -1.17 -45.04
CA ILE A 911 20.42 -1.53 -43.64
C ILE A 911 21.48 -2.64 -43.60
N THR A 912 22.53 -2.44 -42.80
CA THR A 912 23.52 -3.48 -42.47
C THR A 912 23.89 -3.42 -40.99
N HIS A 913 24.18 -4.56 -40.36
CA HIS A 913 24.59 -4.66 -38.95
C HIS A 913 23.70 -3.87 -37.96
N SER A 914 22.38 -3.95 -38.11
CA SER A 914 21.38 -3.19 -37.32
C SER A 914 21.43 -1.65 -37.45
N LYS A 915 22.11 -1.09 -38.46
CA LYS A 915 22.22 0.35 -38.74
C LYS A 915 21.70 0.68 -40.13
N CYS A 916 21.16 1.88 -40.32
CA CYS A 916 20.93 2.43 -41.66
C CYS A 916 22.29 2.76 -42.31
N SER A 917 22.65 2.05 -43.39
CA SER A 917 23.95 2.17 -44.06
C SER A 917 23.94 3.16 -45.22
N LYS A 918 22.78 3.37 -45.86
CA LYS A 918 22.59 4.40 -46.90
C LYS A 918 21.24 5.10 -46.73
N CYS A 919 21.24 6.42 -46.91
CA CYS A 919 20.05 7.26 -46.93
C CYS A 919 19.68 7.70 -48.35
N SER A 920 18.53 8.34 -48.53
CA SER A 920 18.15 9.00 -49.77
C SER A 920 18.94 10.29 -50.01
N PHE A 921 18.98 10.76 -51.25
CA PHE A 921 19.60 12.02 -51.66
C PHE A 921 19.20 13.20 -50.75
N TRP A 922 20.17 14.07 -50.42
CA TRP A 922 20.14 15.09 -49.35
C TRP A 922 20.26 14.62 -47.89
N TYR A 923 20.40 13.31 -47.62
CA TYR A 923 20.53 12.80 -46.26
C TYR A 923 21.77 11.91 -46.09
N SER A 924 22.26 11.79 -44.86
CA SER A 924 23.36 10.89 -44.48
C SER A 924 23.03 10.20 -43.16
N PRO A 925 23.51 8.96 -42.92
CA PRO A 925 23.42 8.35 -41.60
C PRO A 925 24.24 9.17 -40.60
N ILE A 926 23.74 9.33 -39.38
CA ILE A 926 24.54 9.77 -38.23
C ILE A 926 25.44 8.63 -37.72
N GLU A 927 26.40 8.92 -36.83
CA GLU A 927 27.43 7.94 -36.42
C GLU A 927 26.87 6.66 -35.79
N ASP A 928 25.79 6.75 -35.02
CA ASP A 928 25.10 5.59 -34.45
C ASP A 928 24.31 4.79 -35.49
N GLY A 929 24.04 5.35 -36.68
CA GLY A 929 23.29 4.74 -37.78
C GLY A 929 21.79 4.54 -37.51
N THR A 930 21.24 5.19 -36.48
CA THR A 930 19.82 5.05 -36.09
C THR A 930 18.87 5.80 -37.04
N LEU A 931 19.32 6.91 -37.62
CA LEU A 931 18.51 7.82 -38.43
C LEU A 931 19.31 8.55 -39.52
N CYS A 932 18.59 9.18 -40.45
CA CYS A 932 19.12 9.90 -41.62
C CYS A 932 18.93 11.41 -41.45
N GLU A 933 19.98 12.16 -41.13
CA GLU A 933 19.93 13.61 -41.04
C GLU A 933 20.17 14.30 -42.38
N SER A 934 19.59 15.49 -42.56
CA SER A 934 19.72 16.31 -43.77
C SER A 934 21.13 16.88 -43.88
N ARG A 935 21.98 16.24 -44.70
CA ARG A 935 23.33 16.72 -44.97
C ARG A 935 23.32 17.55 -46.24
N ALA A 936 23.54 18.86 -46.08
CA ALA A 936 23.64 19.80 -47.18
C ALA A 936 24.60 19.30 -48.27
N VAL A 937 24.07 19.06 -49.47
CA VAL A 937 24.88 18.61 -50.62
C VAL A 937 25.53 19.86 -51.22
N TRP A 938 26.67 20.26 -50.64
CA TRP A 938 27.33 21.54 -50.91
C TRP A 938 27.56 21.84 -52.39
N TRP A 939 27.84 20.83 -53.24
CA TRP A 939 27.97 21.04 -54.68
C TRP A 939 26.65 21.41 -55.36
N VAL A 940 25.50 20.90 -54.89
CA VAL A 940 24.17 21.29 -55.40
C VAL A 940 23.81 22.68 -54.90
N ILE A 941 24.11 23.02 -53.64
CA ILE A 941 23.93 24.39 -53.13
C ILE A 941 24.80 25.37 -53.92
N LEU A 942 26.06 25.04 -54.21
CA LEU A 942 26.96 25.85 -55.01
C LEU A 942 26.46 26.02 -56.45
N VAL A 943 25.91 24.97 -57.08
CA VAL A 943 25.25 25.07 -58.39
C VAL A 943 23.99 25.94 -58.33
N VAL A 944 23.17 25.84 -57.29
CA VAL A 944 21.98 26.70 -57.10
C VAL A 944 22.38 28.15 -56.83
N VAL A 945 23.43 28.41 -56.05
CA VAL A 945 23.94 29.76 -55.79
C VAL A 945 24.57 30.36 -57.05
N LEU A 946 25.32 29.58 -57.84
CA LEU A 946 25.80 30.01 -59.15
C LEU A 946 24.65 30.29 -60.12
N PHE A 947 23.62 29.44 -60.16
CA PHE A 947 22.45 29.67 -60.99
C PHE A 947 21.66 30.90 -60.56
N VAL A 948 21.45 31.11 -59.25
CA VAL A 948 20.82 32.31 -58.70
C VAL A 948 21.66 33.55 -59.00
N LEU A 949 23.00 33.50 -58.88
CA LEU A 949 23.89 34.60 -59.26
C LEU A 949 23.82 34.88 -60.77
N ILE A 950 23.78 33.86 -61.63
CA ILE A 950 23.60 34.02 -63.08
C ILE A 950 22.24 34.65 -63.38
N VAL A 951 21.17 34.21 -62.74
CA VAL A 951 19.83 34.81 -62.86
C VAL A 951 19.81 36.24 -62.32
N PHE A 952 20.55 36.55 -61.25
CA PHE A 952 20.68 37.91 -60.70
C PHE A 952 21.47 38.83 -61.62
N VAL A 953 22.53 38.33 -62.26
CA VAL A 953 23.31 39.04 -63.28
C VAL A 953 22.47 39.25 -64.54
N ILE A 954 21.70 38.25 -64.99
CA ILE A 954 20.75 38.40 -66.10
C ILE A 954 19.64 39.41 -65.73
N LEU A 955 19.13 39.39 -64.50
CA LEU A 955 18.18 40.39 -64.01
C LEU A 955 18.78 41.78 -64.00
N ILE A 956 19.97 41.98 -63.43
CA ILE A 956 20.68 43.26 -63.42
C ILE A 956 20.96 43.75 -64.84
N ILE A 957 21.41 42.88 -65.76
CA ILE A 957 21.61 43.23 -67.18
C ILE A 957 20.27 43.60 -67.82
N SER A 958 19.20 42.84 -67.58
CA SER A 958 17.86 43.13 -68.10
C SER A 958 17.32 44.46 -67.56
N ILE A 959 17.56 44.78 -66.28
CA ILE A 959 17.20 46.06 -65.66
C ILE A 959 18.04 47.19 -66.25
N ILE A 960 19.35 47.03 -66.43
CA ILE A 960 20.21 48.04 -67.08
C ILE A 960 19.75 48.28 -68.52
N VAL A 961 19.42 47.23 -69.27
CA VAL A 961 18.91 47.33 -70.65
C VAL A 961 17.52 47.98 -70.69
N VAL A 962 16.59 47.56 -69.84
CA VAL A 962 15.22 48.12 -69.76
C VAL A 962 15.25 49.57 -69.27
N THR A 963 16.03 49.89 -68.25
CA THR A 963 16.23 51.27 -67.77
C THR A 963 16.90 52.14 -68.84
N LYS A 964 17.88 51.62 -69.60
CA LYS A 964 18.48 52.33 -70.74
C LYS A 964 17.48 52.54 -71.89
N ILE A 965 16.63 51.56 -72.18
CA ILE A 965 15.55 51.67 -73.16
C ILE A 965 14.50 52.69 -72.68
N ILE A 966 14.11 52.68 -71.41
CA ILE A 966 13.13 53.59 -70.82
C ILE A 966 13.67 55.02 -70.76
N LEU A 967 14.93 55.24 -70.35
CA LEU A 967 15.57 56.57 -70.42
C LEU A 967 15.61 57.07 -71.87
N ASN A 968 16.05 56.25 -72.83
CA ASN A 968 16.02 56.64 -74.24
C ASN A 968 14.60 56.98 -74.71
N LYS A 969 13.57 56.21 -74.30
CA LYS A 969 12.19 56.45 -74.71
C LYS A 969 11.63 57.74 -74.11
N LEU A 970 11.84 57.99 -72.82
CA LEU A 970 11.47 59.26 -72.16
C LEU A 970 12.18 60.45 -72.81
N HIS A 971 13.51 60.36 -72.95
CA HIS A 971 14.32 61.45 -73.50
C HIS A 971 14.03 61.72 -74.99
N THR A 972 13.56 60.72 -75.74
CA THR A 972 13.05 60.93 -77.12
C THR A 972 11.65 61.57 -77.11
N HIS A 973 10.75 61.09 -76.24
CA HIS A 973 9.35 61.52 -76.20
C HIS A 973 9.17 62.96 -75.66
N GLU A 974 10.13 63.50 -74.90
CA GLU A 974 10.14 64.93 -74.55
C GLU A 974 10.64 65.81 -75.70
N ILE A 975 11.66 65.37 -76.46
CA ILE A 975 12.19 66.12 -77.61
C ILE A 975 11.19 66.17 -78.77
N GLU A 976 10.45 65.09 -79.03
CA GLU A 976 9.42 65.04 -80.09
C GLU A 976 8.20 65.95 -79.82
N LYS A 977 8.09 66.57 -78.64
CA LYS A 977 7.01 67.51 -78.30
C LYS A 977 7.36 68.99 -78.46
N THR A 978 8.64 69.34 -78.65
CA THR A 978 9.09 70.74 -78.71
C THR A 978 9.72 71.14 -80.04
N ILE A 979 9.92 70.19 -80.97
CA ILE A 979 10.64 70.41 -82.23
C ILE A 979 9.78 70.02 -83.45
N THR A 980 9.31 71.00 -84.22
CA THR A 980 8.52 70.79 -85.45
C THR A 980 9.40 70.25 -86.59
N LEU A 981 9.55 68.93 -86.69
CA LEU A 981 10.35 68.27 -87.73
C LEU A 981 9.48 67.77 -88.90
N PHE A 982 9.70 68.28 -90.11
CA PHE A 982 8.88 67.99 -91.29
C PHE A 982 9.70 67.62 -92.53
N ASN A 983 9.08 66.96 -93.51
CA ASN A 983 9.76 66.58 -94.75
C ASN A 983 9.71 67.73 -95.77
N MET A 984 10.87 68.13 -96.29
CA MET A 984 11.00 69.31 -97.17
C MET A 984 10.10 69.20 -98.41
N ASN A 985 10.10 68.02 -99.05
CA ASN A 985 9.35 67.73 -100.27
C ASN A 985 7.82 67.63 -100.05
N LYS A 986 7.34 67.82 -98.82
CA LYS A 986 5.92 67.84 -98.45
C LYS A 986 5.49 69.18 -97.83
N SER A 987 6.35 70.19 -97.85
CA SER A 987 6.06 71.53 -97.36
C SER A 987 5.80 72.51 -98.50
N ASN A 988 5.10 73.61 -98.21
CA ASN A 988 4.90 74.76 -99.10
C ASN A 988 6.01 75.82 -98.97
N ILE A 989 7.12 75.50 -98.30
CA ILE A 989 8.20 76.43 -97.98
C ILE A 989 9.26 76.35 -99.08
N ASN A 990 9.60 77.50 -99.67
CA ASN A 990 10.73 77.60 -100.59
C ASN A 990 12.05 77.60 -99.81
N PHE A 991 12.98 76.70 -100.16
CA PHE A 991 14.26 76.54 -99.47
C PHE A 991 15.43 77.01 -100.34
N VAL A 992 16.11 78.07 -99.89
CA VAL A 992 17.31 78.63 -100.52
C VAL A 992 18.54 77.81 -100.05
N PRO A 993 19.35 77.23 -100.98
CA PRO A 993 20.50 76.42 -100.60
C PRO A 993 21.66 77.27 -100.07
N LEU A 994 22.33 76.75 -99.04
CA LEU A 994 23.59 77.25 -98.48
C LEU A 994 24.74 76.27 -98.78
N ARG A 995 25.98 76.67 -98.45
CA ARG A 995 27.13 75.76 -98.50
C ARG A 995 27.00 74.66 -97.43
N GLY A 996 27.54 73.48 -97.71
CA GLY A 996 27.53 72.35 -96.76
C GLY A 996 26.32 71.40 -96.85
N GLY A 997 25.44 71.55 -97.83
CA GLY A 997 24.25 70.68 -97.98
C GLY A 997 23.13 71.01 -96.99
N VAL A 998 23.02 72.28 -96.63
CA VAL A 998 21.93 72.84 -95.82
C VAL A 998 21.19 73.87 -96.66
N SER A 999 19.94 74.14 -96.33
CA SER A 999 19.07 75.13 -96.98
C SER A 999 18.19 75.83 -95.96
N VAL A 1000 17.72 77.04 -96.26
CA VAL A 1000 16.97 77.90 -95.33
C VAL A 1000 15.78 78.57 -96.01
N SER A 1001 14.71 78.87 -95.27
CA SER A 1001 13.54 79.57 -95.84
C SER A 1001 13.78 81.05 -96.16
N SER A 1002 14.81 81.66 -95.54
CA SER A 1002 15.29 83.01 -95.87
C SER A 1002 16.77 83.14 -95.55
N THR A 1003 17.50 83.98 -96.29
CA THR A 1003 18.88 84.36 -95.98
C THR A 1003 18.98 85.59 -95.07
N VAL A 1004 17.85 86.21 -94.72
CA VAL A 1004 17.74 87.38 -93.83
C VAL A 1004 16.61 87.12 -92.82
N ILE A 1005 16.87 87.42 -91.54
CA ILE A 1005 15.84 87.46 -90.50
C ILE A 1005 15.47 88.93 -90.29
N ASP A 1006 14.28 89.33 -90.73
CA ASP A 1006 13.77 90.68 -90.53
C ASP A 1006 12.97 90.75 -89.23
N LEU A 1007 13.43 91.53 -88.26
CA LEU A 1007 12.75 91.71 -86.97
C LEU A 1007 11.55 92.68 -87.06
N ASN A 1008 11.36 93.34 -88.20
CA ASN A 1008 10.39 94.41 -88.42
C ASN A 1008 9.36 94.05 -89.51
N SER A 1009 9.26 92.79 -89.95
CA SER A 1009 8.31 92.37 -91.00
C SER A 1009 6.85 92.63 -90.64
N ASP A 1010 6.52 92.50 -89.35
CA ASP A 1010 5.16 92.53 -88.82
C ASP A 1010 4.88 93.78 -87.97
N ILE A 1011 5.94 94.51 -87.57
CA ILE A 1011 5.91 95.68 -86.69
C ILE A 1011 7.02 96.68 -87.05
N GLU A 1012 6.68 97.97 -87.10
CA GLU A 1012 7.62 99.01 -87.56
C GLU A 1012 8.84 99.19 -86.65
N GLN A 1013 8.70 98.96 -85.34
CA GLN A 1013 9.79 99.03 -84.34
C GLN A 1013 9.61 97.97 -83.25
N ILE A 1014 10.73 97.45 -82.72
CA ILE A 1014 10.77 96.43 -81.66
C ILE A 1014 10.96 97.06 -80.26
N GLU A 1015 10.26 96.53 -79.25
CA GLU A 1015 10.24 97.08 -77.90
C GLU A 1015 11.53 96.78 -77.10
N VAL A 1016 12.06 97.79 -76.40
CA VAL A 1016 13.23 97.63 -75.52
C VAL A 1016 12.89 96.75 -74.31
N ASN A 1017 13.83 95.86 -73.95
CA ASN A 1017 13.73 94.85 -72.90
C ASN A 1017 12.65 93.76 -73.07
N LYS A 1018 11.96 93.71 -74.22
CA LYS A 1018 11.04 92.65 -74.62
C LYS A 1018 11.69 91.73 -75.65
N GLU A 1019 11.25 90.48 -75.74
CA GLU A 1019 11.68 89.58 -76.82
C GLU A 1019 10.75 89.73 -78.04
N THR A 1020 11.34 89.98 -79.21
CA THR A 1020 10.69 89.79 -80.51
C THR A 1020 11.09 88.43 -81.06
N ARG A 1021 10.10 87.61 -81.48
CA ARG A 1021 10.31 86.28 -82.05
C ARG A 1021 10.18 86.35 -83.57
N GLN A 1022 11.13 85.75 -84.27
CA GLN A 1022 11.01 85.38 -85.68
C GLN A 1022 11.20 83.87 -85.89
N VAL A 1023 10.75 83.34 -87.02
CA VAL A 1023 10.88 81.91 -87.36
C VAL A 1023 11.67 81.72 -88.66
N LEU A 1024 12.68 80.87 -88.61
CA LEU A 1024 13.51 80.48 -89.75
C LEU A 1024 13.46 78.96 -89.89
N CYS A 1025 13.06 78.44 -91.06
CA CYS A 1025 13.11 77.00 -91.32
C CYS A 1025 14.46 76.62 -91.91
N VAL A 1026 15.07 75.54 -91.41
CA VAL A 1026 16.35 75.00 -91.92
C VAL A 1026 16.13 73.56 -92.35
N GLY A 1027 16.56 73.21 -93.57
CA GLY A 1027 16.43 71.87 -94.17
C GLY A 1027 17.77 71.26 -94.57
N ASN A 1028 17.96 69.96 -94.30
CA ASN A 1028 19.16 69.20 -94.64
C ASN A 1028 19.01 68.48 -96.00
N THR A 1029 19.85 68.83 -96.96
CA THR A 1029 19.89 68.21 -98.30
C THR A 1029 21.03 67.19 -98.47
N ASN A 1030 21.88 66.98 -97.45
CA ASN A 1030 22.83 65.88 -97.41
C ASN A 1030 22.12 64.51 -97.32
N LYS A 1031 22.82 63.44 -97.74
CA LYS A 1031 22.35 62.05 -97.55
C LYS A 1031 22.47 61.55 -96.10
N ASN A 1032 23.41 62.11 -95.34
CA ASN A 1032 23.64 61.77 -93.94
C ASN A 1032 22.81 62.69 -93.02
N ALA A 1033 22.64 62.28 -91.76
CA ALA A 1033 22.07 63.17 -90.75
C ALA A 1033 23.10 64.24 -90.34
N THR A 1034 22.68 65.50 -90.26
CA THR A 1034 23.54 66.69 -90.14
C THR A 1034 23.12 67.50 -88.91
N LYS A 1035 24.08 68.05 -88.15
CA LYS A 1035 23.82 68.66 -86.83
C LYS A 1035 23.82 70.18 -86.94
N ILE A 1036 22.64 70.76 -87.06
CA ILE A 1036 22.44 72.20 -87.25
C ILE A 1036 22.51 72.93 -85.92
N GLN A 1037 23.36 73.96 -85.83
CA GLN A 1037 23.48 74.88 -84.70
C GLN A 1037 23.74 76.31 -85.21
N PHE A 1038 23.18 77.30 -84.53
CA PHE A 1038 23.45 78.72 -84.81
C PHE A 1038 24.57 79.27 -83.91
N THR A 1039 25.44 80.11 -84.47
CA THR A 1039 26.54 80.79 -83.76
C THR A 1039 26.63 82.26 -84.17
N ILE A 1040 27.14 83.10 -83.26
CA ILE A 1040 27.06 84.56 -83.36
C ILE A 1040 28.40 85.18 -82.95
N SER A 1041 28.81 86.27 -83.61
CA SER A 1041 30.05 86.98 -83.31
C SER A 1041 30.09 87.48 -81.85
N SER A 1042 31.16 87.15 -81.13
CA SER A 1042 31.22 87.17 -79.66
C SER A 1042 31.46 88.56 -79.03
N ASN A 1043 30.83 89.62 -79.56
CA ASN A 1043 30.94 90.99 -79.05
C ASN A 1043 29.63 91.76 -79.23
N ILE A 1044 28.56 91.32 -78.55
CA ILE A 1044 27.24 91.95 -78.58
C ILE A 1044 26.82 92.31 -77.15
N THR A 1045 26.69 93.62 -76.90
CA THR A 1045 26.27 94.17 -75.59
C THR A 1045 24.95 94.95 -75.65
N LYS A 1046 24.42 95.19 -76.86
CA LYS A 1046 23.22 96.04 -77.09
C LYS A 1046 21.91 95.25 -77.12
N PHE A 1047 21.97 93.96 -77.38
CA PHE A 1047 20.83 93.05 -77.41
C PHE A 1047 21.25 91.65 -76.96
N THR A 1048 20.32 90.89 -76.40
CA THR A 1048 20.44 89.44 -76.24
C THR A 1048 19.70 88.73 -77.36
N ILE A 1049 20.17 87.55 -77.73
CA ILE A 1049 19.59 86.72 -78.77
C ILE A 1049 19.72 85.25 -78.36
N ARG A 1050 18.63 84.50 -78.50
CA ARG A 1050 18.57 83.05 -78.27
C ARG A 1050 17.83 82.38 -79.43
N VAL A 1051 18.16 81.12 -79.70
CA VAL A 1051 17.58 80.34 -80.78
C VAL A 1051 17.05 79.03 -80.22
N ASP A 1052 15.83 78.66 -80.61
CA ASP A 1052 15.10 77.51 -80.08
C ASP A 1052 14.55 76.65 -81.23
N PRO A 1053 14.98 75.38 -81.38
CA PRO A 1053 15.95 74.68 -80.56
C PRO A 1053 17.38 75.25 -80.71
N GLU A 1054 18.20 75.18 -79.66
CA GLU A 1054 19.60 75.62 -79.75
C GLU A 1054 20.42 74.80 -80.75
N VAL A 1055 20.07 73.52 -80.90
CA VAL A 1055 20.75 72.55 -81.76
C VAL A 1055 19.83 71.38 -82.11
N VAL A 1056 19.88 70.90 -83.36
CA VAL A 1056 19.05 69.76 -83.82
C VAL A 1056 19.81 68.92 -84.86
N THR A 1057 19.53 67.61 -84.91
CA THR A 1057 20.12 66.70 -85.91
C THR A 1057 19.08 66.33 -86.96
N LEU A 1058 19.18 66.92 -88.15
CA LEU A 1058 18.24 66.73 -89.25
C LEU A 1058 18.60 65.51 -90.09
N LYS A 1059 17.64 64.65 -90.39
CA LYS A 1059 17.77 63.56 -91.37
C LYS A 1059 17.71 64.11 -92.80
N SER A 1060 18.20 63.35 -93.78
CA SER A 1060 18.16 63.72 -95.20
C SER A 1060 16.75 64.06 -95.67
N ASN A 1061 16.60 65.21 -96.35
CA ASN A 1061 15.33 65.77 -96.84
C ASN A 1061 14.30 66.13 -95.75
N PHE A 1062 14.74 66.33 -94.51
CA PHE A 1062 13.92 66.88 -93.41
C PHE A 1062 14.41 68.27 -93.01
N ALA A 1063 13.45 69.08 -92.55
CA ALA A 1063 13.63 70.42 -92.05
C ALA A 1063 13.03 70.58 -90.65
N CYS A 1064 13.45 71.65 -89.98
CA CYS A 1064 13.00 72.06 -88.66
C CYS A 1064 12.75 73.56 -88.64
N GLU A 1065 11.73 73.98 -87.90
CA GLU A 1065 11.52 75.37 -87.53
C GLU A 1065 12.50 75.77 -86.42
N PHE A 1066 13.13 76.94 -86.54
CA PHE A 1066 13.90 77.56 -85.47
C PHE A 1066 13.28 78.90 -85.12
N SER A 1067 12.90 79.07 -83.85
CA SER A 1067 12.44 80.34 -83.29
C SER A 1067 13.64 81.15 -82.82
N VAL A 1068 13.93 82.25 -83.51
CA VAL A 1068 14.99 83.21 -83.16
C VAL A 1068 14.35 84.33 -82.36
N PHE A 1069 14.74 84.47 -81.08
CA PHE A 1069 14.25 85.51 -80.19
C PHE A 1069 15.33 86.56 -79.99
N VAL A 1070 14.99 87.84 -80.20
CA VAL A 1070 15.90 88.98 -80.03
C VAL A 1070 15.30 89.97 -79.03
N LYS A 1071 16.09 90.35 -78.02
CA LYS A 1071 15.72 91.33 -77.00
C LYS A 1071 16.73 92.48 -76.96
N PRO A 1072 16.42 93.66 -77.50
CA PRO A 1072 17.27 94.84 -77.35
C PRO A 1072 17.29 95.28 -75.89
N LEU A 1073 18.48 95.52 -75.33
CA LEU A 1073 18.69 95.99 -73.95
C LEU A 1073 18.64 97.52 -73.85
N CYS A 1074 18.86 98.20 -74.97
CA CYS A 1074 18.75 99.65 -75.13
C CYS A 1074 18.26 99.99 -76.55
N SER A 1075 17.83 101.24 -76.76
CA SER A 1075 17.43 101.74 -78.09
C SER A 1075 18.62 101.66 -79.06
N CYS A 1076 18.55 100.77 -80.05
CA CYS A 1076 19.64 100.52 -80.99
C CYS A 1076 19.13 100.04 -82.35
N LYS A 1077 19.96 100.23 -83.40
CA LYS A 1077 19.77 99.58 -84.70
C LYS A 1077 20.60 98.29 -84.73
N ILE A 1078 19.96 97.18 -85.05
CA ILE A 1078 20.60 95.86 -85.15
C ILE A 1078 20.89 95.56 -86.62
N ASN A 1079 22.13 95.18 -86.94
CA ASN A 1079 22.54 94.68 -88.24
C ASN A 1079 23.78 93.81 -88.05
N ASN A 1080 23.56 92.52 -87.78
CA ASN A 1080 24.59 91.58 -87.37
C ASN A 1080 24.47 90.29 -88.17
N THR A 1081 25.61 89.71 -88.57
CA THR A 1081 25.64 88.39 -89.21
C THR A 1081 25.52 87.28 -88.18
N ILE A 1082 24.60 86.36 -88.41
CA ILE A 1082 24.49 85.08 -87.69
C ILE A 1082 25.08 83.99 -88.59
N GLN A 1083 25.84 83.06 -88.01
CA GLN A 1083 26.40 81.91 -88.69
C GLN A 1083 25.59 80.65 -88.37
N LEU A 1084 25.57 79.71 -89.33
CA LEU A 1084 24.97 78.40 -89.19
C LEU A 1084 26.06 77.35 -89.38
N VAL A 1085 26.16 76.42 -88.44
CA VAL A 1085 27.10 75.30 -88.41
C VAL A 1085 26.33 74.00 -88.62
N SER A 1086 26.90 73.05 -89.36
CA SER A 1086 26.20 71.86 -89.87
C SER A 1086 27.09 70.61 -89.97
#